data_AF-A0A928ZK39-F1
#
_entry.id   AF-A0A928ZK39-F1
#
_cell.length_a   1.000
_cell.length_b   1.000
_cell.length_c   1.000
_cell.angle_alpha   90.00
_cell.angle_beta   90.00
_cell.angle_gamma   90.00
#
_symmetry.space_group_name_H-M   'P 1'
#
loop_
_entity.id
_entity.type
_entity.pdbx_description
1 polymer ?
#
loop_
_entity_poly.entity_id
_entity_poly.type
_entity_poly.pdbx_seq_one_letter_code
_entity_poly.pdbx_strand_id
1 'polypeptide(L)'
;MGQETEIRGAQAGGGVTFARDSQGRAVFVGQKVINRKRQNLTQSLESAFSLTRRKAVAKGANPSEKVTVGAWHYRYATSSPPAIAETHWHEWTPAREANVWRAEQGRWVCDRKWVNHRITHNGDFESWMPFDRPIENAPLGLWLERVLDTPNATLGDSPKIAGMMDLLVTQGLWNASLRLAYQMGVASSIAEAFGGKQPAKSAPNTAPSASQIQIWEAIAQSVFEKYRDTLLLPYANSILEVSRQRLAGFEQALLQALSKDSKVREWTRSQQSAFVKYAVYAFFHNNLYQATKLFMSRATGTFGLAALSTLSEDSLVLSSWRQPITTGFSVQDEYMVYASEPAAVDAVLSHIPRSYRLDLDQKLGEIAWVGADNITVYSISKDRELLSAELEQRWIPFQENPYILPPAFKAKDPVEYDIQDIPRVLAEVNAAWRDPSSFNCQSADYLADLLIDRVKVWEQKQATINAKFDPARFDYERFGYVEFDTATDERALDLLITGVESSLWIGEQFAQDLLVLFPDLRVEACSSNRVLRSLRDDPSKLHLAKHSIVLAISQSGQTFPTLQATHAFEALRQQRQIGELFIMTGELCSLMGSAISQYYYKESTFTRRIFVNGSGRRMAEPTTVVIAAAHATLTELLLTLGHRLRSHFPDRPDPFNMSLSKDHLLYLEEIKTDLLKSRVPSLTGSTSDGKPIKSIEYQTILRSGRQWAAHITETPIVWSIHAAYVLVTVGLGTPLVQTLLRAVVAIAHLPAVFLWLLPLATLADILVYIFGPWLWAVGLRYLQGRPLTARTGSRTLVIGDVPWVHHLLQSYVSKLFSLSYGIASLNVHSSDPKDHMLYHFGHRVTRGTLVFLGVPDGRRHPTQKKDENAVVMTGKQASGVRHLRSGAEVIALGHNPAIAHLGFQNAIVLTSDLSTALPGDCVASAAKSSEAQVALEQLRESRFNAFERLIAGYTFFWALAKRVSSLPFLRYQHWKSQSRTRIMTTAAPIAHTAFDSLSDK
;
A
#
# COMPACT_ATOMS: atom_id res chain seq x y z
N MET A 1 5.87 -13.62 -3.94
CA MET A 1 5.55 -12.49 -4.85
C MET A 1 4.08 -12.11 -4.86
N GLY A 2 3.19 -12.78 -5.63
CA GLY A 2 1.82 -12.29 -5.88
C GLY A 2 0.97 -11.98 -4.63
N GLN A 3 1.15 -12.76 -3.57
CA GLN A 3 0.44 -12.56 -2.29
C GLN A 3 0.86 -11.25 -1.59
N GLU A 4 2.15 -10.88 -1.65
CA GLU A 4 2.65 -9.62 -1.10
C GLU A 4 2.07 -8.41 -1.88
N THR A 5 2.09 -8.50 -3.21
CA THR A 5 1.56 -7.43 -4.08
C THR A 5 0.03 -7.26 -3.96
N GLU A 6 -0.69 -8.30 -3.55
CA GLU A 6 -2.15 -8.25 -3.44
C GLU A 6 -2.63 -7.26 -2.36
N ILE A 7 -1.78 -6.95 -1.37
CA ILE A 7 -2.07 -6.06 -0.23
C ILE A 7 -2.37 -4.61 -0.67
N ARG A 8 -1.93 -4.21 -1.87
CA ARG A 8 -2.17 -2.89 -2.47
C ARG A 8 -3.50 -2.77 -3.20
N GLY A 9 -4.17 -3.88 -3.42
CA GLY A 9 -5.50 -3.91 -4.00
C GLY A 9 -5.54 -3.98 -5.51
N ALA A 10 -4.97 -5.07 -6.01
CA ALA A 10 -4.92 -5.34 -7.44
C ALA A 10 -6.31 -5.66 -8.02
N GLN A 11 -6.66 -4.93 -9.09
CA GLN A 11 -7.93 -5.01 -9.80
C GLN A 11 -7.86 -5.91 -11.04
N ALA A 12 -6.69 -6.03 -11.64
CA ALA A 12 -6.43 -6.89 -12.77
C ALA A 12 -4.96 -7.32 -12.77
N GLY A 13 -4.63 -8.36 -13.52
CA GLY A 13 -3.25 -8.80 -13.67
C GLY A 13 -3.06 -9.74 -14.83
N GLY A 14 -1.81 -9.97 -15.18
CA GLY A 14 -1.45 -10.92 -16.21
C GLY A 14 -0.10 -11.57 -15.94
N GLY A 15 0.06 -12.77 -16.47
CA GLY A 15 1.29 -13.53 -16.43
C GLY A 15 1.63 -14.03 -17.83
N VAL A 16 2.93 -14.11 -18.14
CA VAL A 16 3.43 -14.67 -19.39
C VAL A 16 4.77 -15.35 -19.18
N THR A 17 5.01 -16.42 -19.91
CA THR A 17 6.28 -17.13 -19.97
C THR A 17 6.68 -17.39 -21.42
N PHE A 18 7.97 -17.57 -21.66
CA PHE A 18 8.45 -18.15 -22.90
C PHE A 18 8.17 -19.65 -22.96
N ALA A 19 7.96 -20.15 -24.17
CA ALA A 19 7.91 -21.56 -24.52
C ALA A 19 8.45 -21.75 -25.95
N ARG A 20 8.81 -22.98 -26.31
CA ARG A 20 9.09 -23.40 -27.68
C ARG A 20 7.92 -24.23 -28.19
N ASP A 21 7.37 -23.87 -29.35
CA ASP A 21 6.34 -24.66 -29.99
C ASP A 21 6.87 -25.99 -30.57
N SER A 22 6.00 -26.78 -31.20
CA SER A 22 6.38 -28.07 -31.79
C SER A 22 7.42 -27.98 -32.90
N GLN A 23 7.68 -26.79 -33.43
CA GLN A 23 8.70 -26.51 -34.44
C GLN A 23 9.96 -25.89 -33.81
N GLY A 24 10.05 -25.85 -32.48
CA GLY A 24 11.18 -25.28 -31.75
C GLY A 24 11.18 -23.74 -31.72
N ARG A 25 10.12 -23.08 -32.18
CA ARG A 25 10.06 -21.61 -32.29
C ARG A 25 9.65 -20.98 -30.97
N ALA A 26 10.32 -19.89 -30.60
CA ALA A 26 10.04 -19.13 -29.40
C ALA A 26 8.66 -18.46 -29.47
N VAL A 27 7.81 -18.70 -28.46
CA VAL A 27 6.47 -18.14 -28.35
C VAL A 27 6.18 -17.70 -26.91
N PHE A 28 5.24 -16.77 -26.76
CA PHE A 28 4.72 -16.38 -25.46
C PHE A 28 3.45 -17.17 -25.11
N VAL A 29 3.42 -17.72 -23.90
CA VAL A 29 2.23 -18.36 -23.32
C VAL A 29 1.82 -17.52 -22.12
N GLY A 30 0.63 -16.91 -22.17
CA GLY A 30 0.21 -15.96 -21.15
C GLY A 30 -1.30 -15.84 -21.01
N GLN A 31 -1.74 -15.32 -19.87
CA GLN A 31 -3.14 -15.09 -19.56
C GLN A 31 -3.33 -13.80 -18.76
N LYS A 32 -4.40 -13.06 -19.08
CA LYS A 32 -4.84 -11.85 -18.36
C LYS A 32 -6.16 -12.13 -17.63
N VAL A 33 -6.33 -11.52 -16.48
CA VAL A 33 -7.50 -11.68 -15.62
C VAL A 33 -7.92 -10.34 -15.02
N ILE A 34 -9.21 -10.02 -15.12
CA ILE A 34 -9.84 -8.96 -14.32
C ILE A 34 -10.37 -9.61 -13.05
N ASN A 35 -10.03 -9.02 -11.91
CA ASN A 35 -10.45 -9.50 -10.62
C ASN A 35 -11.96 -9.31 -10.43
N ARG A 36 -12.68 -10.35 -10.02
CA ARG A 36 -14.11 -10.24 -9.69
C ARG A 36 -14.29 -9.88 -8.21
N LYS A 37 -15.44 -9.29 -7.90
CA LYS A 37 -15.85 -9.00 -6.52
C LYS A 37 -15.71 -10.26 -5.64
N ARG A 38 -14.96 -10.17 -4.54
CA ARG A 38 -14.66 -11.24 -3.55
C ARG A 38 -13.69 -12.35 -4.00
N GLN A 39 -13.08 -12.31 -5.18
CA GLN A 39 -12.12 -13.35 -5.63
C GLN A 39 -10.67 -12.99 -5.36
N ASN A 40 -9.79 -13.91 -4.98
CA ASN A 40 -8.36 -13.63 -4.85
C ASN A 40 -7.71 -13.50 -6.25
N LEU A 41 -7.06 -12.37 -6.57
CA LEU A 41 -6.52 -12.17 -7.93
C LEU A 41 -5.36 -13.12 -8.23
N THR A 42 -4.44 -13.32 -7.29
CA THR A 42 -3.31 -14.25 -7.46
C THR A 42 -3.81 -15.68 -7.72
N GLN A 43 -4.82 -16.14 -6.97
CA GLN A 43 -5.41 -17.47 -7.19
C GLN A 43 -6.17 -17.54 -8.51
N SER A 44 -6.92 -16.51 -8.88
CA SER A 44 -7.63 -16.45 -10.17
C SER A 44 -6.64 -16.43 -11.34
N LEU A 45 -5.53 -15.70 -11.22
CA LEU A 45 -4.48 -15.62 -12.22
C LEU A 45 -3.78 -16.97 -12.38
N GLU A 46 -3.38 -17.63 -11.28
CA GLU A 46 -2.76 -18.96 -11.35
C GLU A 46 -3.73 -20.01 -11.92
N SER A 47 -5.00 -19.98 -11.51
CA SER A 47 -6.01 -20.90 -12.03
C SER A 47 -6.18 -20.74 -13.54
N ALA A 48 -6.29 -19.49 -14.02
CA ALA A 48 -6.44 -19.20 -15.45
C ALA A 48 -5.16 -19.54 -16.23
N PHE A 49 -3.99 -19.17 -15.70
CA PHE A 49 -2.71 -19.44 -16.34
C PHE A 49 -2.39 -20.94 -16.40
N SER A 50 -2.70 -21.71 -15.35
CA SER A 50 -2.50 -23.17 -15.34
C SER A 50 -3.31 -23.89 -16.43
N LEU A 51 -4.51 -23.39 -16.76
CA LEU A 51 -5.32 -23.90 -17.85
C LEU A 51 -4.69 -23.55 -19.20
N THR A 52 -4.25 -22.31 -19.37
CA THR A 52 -3.58 -21.84 -20.59
C THR A 52 -2.29 -22.60 -20.85
N ARG A 53 -1.46 -22.80 -19.82
CA ARG A 53 -0.23 -23.59 -19.87
C ARG A 53 -0.50 -25.05 -20.29
N ARG A 54 -1.48 -25.71 -19.68
CA ARG A 54 -1.86 -27.09 -20.06
C ARG A 54 -2.33 -27.19 -21.52
N LYS A 55 -3.12 -26.23 -21.99
CA LYS A 55 -3.55 -26.16 -23.40
C LYS A 55 -2.37 -25.92 -24.35
N ALA A 56 -1.40 -25.11 -23.95
CA ALA A 56 -0.21 -24.84 -24.75
C ALA A 56 0.67 -26.09 -24.85
N VAL A 57 0.94 -26.78 -23.74
CA VAL A 57 1.68 -28.06 -23.72
C VAL A 57 0.97 -29.13 -24.56
N ALA A 58 -0.35 -29.24 -24.47
CA ALA A 58 -1.13 -30.17 -25.31
C ALA A 58 -1.04 -29.84 -26.81
N LYS A 59 -0.70 -28.60 -27.18
CA LYS A 59 -0.43 -28.16 -28.56
C LYS A 59 1.06 -28.26 -28.95
N GLY A 60 1.90 -28.81 -28.08
CA GLY A 60 3.33 -28.98 -28.30
C GLY A 60 4.21 -27.80 -27.89
N ALA A 61 3.67 -26.81 -27.16
CA ALA A 61 4.48 -25.71 -26.63
C ALA A 61 5.06 -26.07 -25.26
N ASN A 62 6.37 -26.32 -25.20
CA ASN A 62 7.10 -26.75 -24.01
C ASN A 62 8.03 -25.64 -23.49
N PRO A 63 8.32 -25.60 -22.18
CA PRO A 63 9.36 -24.71 -21.64
C PRO A 63 10.72 -24.98 -22.29
N SER A 64 11.59 -23.95 -22.36
CA SER A 64 12.97 -24.13 -22.79
C SER A 64 13.73 -25.00 -21.79
N GLU A 65 14.56 -25.92 -22.27
CA GLU A 65 15.39 -26.80 -21.44
C GLU A 65 16.50 -26.04 -20.69
N LYS A 66 16.89 -24.86 -21.18
CA LYS A 66 17.95 -24.04 -20.57
C LYS A 66 17.44 -23.19 -19.40
N VAL A 67 16.39 -22.42 -19.64
CA VAL A 67 15.86 -21.44 -18.66
C VAL A 67 14.42 -21.12 -18.97
N THR A 68 13.61 -20.95 -17.92
CA THR A 68 12.23 -20.48 -18.04
C THR A 68 12.14 -19.02 -17.59
N VAL A 69 11.91 -18.12 -18.55
CA VAL A 69 11.73 -16.68 -18.27
C VAL A 69 10.25 -16.31 -18.34
N GLY A 70 9.81 -15.45 -17.43
CA GLY A 70 8.44 -14.95 -17.42
C GLY A 70 8.27 -13.61 -16.72
N ALA A 71 7.12 -13.00 -16.95
CA ALA A 71 6.75 -11.71 -16.38
C ALA A 71 5.32 -11.73 -15.86
N TRP A 72 5.15 -11.19 -14.66
CA TRP A 72 3.86 -11.00 -14.01
C TRP A 72 3.66 -9.54 -13.67
N HIS A 73 2.42 -9.09 -13.76
CA HIS A 73 2.06 -7.75 -13.39
C HIS A 73 0.70 -7.71 -12.70
N TYR A 74 0.62 -6.93 -11.62
CA TYR A 74 -0.59 -6.67 -10.85
C TYR A 74 -0.94 -5.19 -11.01
N ARG A 75 -2.07 -4.91 -11.66
CA ARG A 75 -2.58 -3.55 -11.88
C ARG A 75 -3.45 -3.12 -10.71
N TYR A 76 -3.11 -2.00 -10.09
CA TYR A 76 -3.85 -1.39 -8.98
C TYR A 76 -4.91 -0.41 -9.46
N ALA A 77 -5.72 0.12 -8.55
CA ALA A 77 -6.78 1.07 -8.88
C ALA A 77 -6.21 2.34 -9.52
N THR A 78 -6.59 2.57 -10.79
CA THR A 78 -6.27 3.78 -11.57
C THR A 78 -7.55 4.58 -11.86
N SER A 79 -7.42 5.74 -12.49
CA SER A 79 -8.56 6.57 -12.91
C SER A 79 -9.49 5.91 -13.94
N SER A 80 -9.05 4.85 -14.61
CA SER A 80 -9.85 4.09 -15.60
C SER A 80 -10.29 2.71 -15.09
N PRO A 81 -11.47 2.20 -15.53
CA PRO A 81 -11.92 0.85 -15.21
C PRO A 81 -10.95 -0.21 -15.73
N PRO A 82 -10.81 -1.36 -15.03
CA PRO A 82 -10.00 -2.46 -15.52
C PRO A 82 -10.64 -3.09 -16.76
N ALA A 83 -9.87 -3.25 -17.82
CA ALA A 83 -10.24 -3.96 -19.04
C ALA A 83 -9.12 -4.94 -19.43
N ILE A 84 -9.45 -6.09 -20.05
CA ILE A 84 -8.47 -7.11 -20.41
C ILE A 84 -7.43 -6.54 -21.40
N ALA A 85 -7.88 -5.74 -22.37
CA ALA A 85 -7.00 -5.09 -23.33
C ALA A 85 -6.04 -4.09 -22.67
N GLU A 86 -6.49 -3.41 -21.61
CA GLU A 86 -5.74 -2.44 -20.80
C GLU A 86 -5.02 -3.10 -19.60
N THR A 87 -4.91 -4.43 -19.59
CA THR A 87 -4.21 -5.18 -18.53
C THR A 87 -2.90 -5.70 -19.09
N HIS A 88 -1.83 -5.59 -18.29
CA HIS A 88 -0.51 -6.11 -18.64
C HIS A 88 -0.50 -7.64 -18.81
N TRP A 89 0.51 -8.18 -19.50
CA TRP A 89 1.54 -7.49 -20.30
C TRP A 89 0.92 -6.76 -21.51
N HIS A 90 1.67 -5.87 -22.17
CA HIS A 90 1.25 -5.25 -23.43
C HIS A 90 2.12 -5.70 -24.60
N GLU A 91 1.49 -5.78 -25.78
CA GLU A 91 2.13 -5.89 -27.08
C GLU A 91 1.50 -4.83 -28.00
N TRP A 92 2.23 -4.39 -29.03
CA TRP A 92 1.65 -3.56 -30.09
C TRP A 92 1.47 -4.38 -31.35
N THR A 93 2.57 -4.88 -31.92
CA THR A 93 2.53 -5.70 -33.13
C THR A 93 2.39 -7.18 -32.75
N PRO A 94 1.38 -7.89 -33.29
CA PRO A 94 1.26 -9.33 -33.10
C PRO A 94 2.52 -10.07 -33.53
N ALA A 95 2.69 -11.28 -33.01
CA ALA A 95 3.83 -12.10 -33.36
C ALA A 95 3.85 -12.39 -34.87
N ARG A 96 5.01 -12.18 -35.49
CA ARG A 96 5.21 -12.21 -36.95
C ARG A 96 6.48 -12.95 -37.31
N GLU A 97 6.49 -13.56 -38.49
CA GLU A 97 7.72 -14.16 -39.00
C GLU A 97 8.63 -13.11 -39.63
N ALA A 98 9.92 -13.17 -39.31
CA ALA A 98 10.94 -12.34 -39.94
C ALA A 98 12.25 -13.12 -40.09
N ASN A 99 13.04 -12.73 -41.10
CA ASN A 99 14.40 -13.22 -41.27
C ASN A 99 15.31 -12.51 -40.28
N VAL A 100 15.88 -13.26 -39.35
CA VAL A 100 16.76 -12.74 -38.30
C VAL A 100 18.18 -13.19 -38.57
N TRP A 101 19.04 -12.23 -38.82
CA TRP A 101 20.48 -12.44 -38.96
C TRP A 101 21.17 -12.48 -37.59
N ARG A 102 22.08 -13.45 -37.43
CA ARG A 102 22.94 -13.59 -36.25
C ARG A 102 24.32 -14.10 -36.67
N ALA A 103 25.29 -13.93 -35.79
CA ALA A 103 26.63 -14.49 -35.97
C ALA A 103 26.81 -15.69 -35.03
N GLU A 104 27.21 -16.84 -35.57
CA GLU A 104 27.53 -18.03 -34.79
C GLU A 104 28.82 -18.64 -35.35
N GLN A 105 29.82 -18.86 -34.48
CA GLN A 105 31.09 -19.49 -34.85
C GLN A 105 31.79 -18.84 -36.06
N GLY A 106 31.79 -17.51 -36.11
CA GLY A 106 32.38 -16.71 -37.19
C GLY A 106 31.61 -16.74 -38.52
N ARG A 107 30.36 -17.23 -38.53
CA ARG A 107 29.51 -17.30 -39.72
C ARG A 107 28.19 -16.58 -39.50
N TRP A 108 27.65 -16.01 -40.57
CA TRP A 108 26.29 -15.48 -40.58
C TRP A 108 25.27 -16.60 -40.71
N VAL A 109 24.28 -16.58 -39.84
CA VAL A 109 23.10 -17.46 -39.88
C VAL A 109 21.88 -16.56 -40.03
N CYS A 110 21.00 -16.92 -40.97
CA CYS A 110 19.71 -16.25 -41.18
C CYS A 110 18.60 -17.26 -40.97
N ASP A 111 17.86 -17.11 -39.87
CA ASP A 111 16.74 -17.98 -39.56
C ASP A 111 15.44 -17.20 -39.63
N ARG A 112 14.39 -17.87 -40.10
CA ARG A 112 13.03 -17.34 -40.03
C ARG A 112 12.48 -17.57 -38.63
N LYS A 113 12.41 -16.50 -37.82
CA LYS A 113 11.96 -16.54 -36.42
C LYS A 113 10.64 -15.83 -36.23
N TRP A 114 9.90 -16.24 -35.20
CA TRP A 114 8.74 -15.49 -34.70
C TRP A 114 9.23 -14.34 -33.82
N VAL A 115 9.01 -13.11 -34.27
CA VAL A 115 9.39 -11.88 -33.57
C VAL A 115 8.18 -11.31 -32.85
N ASN A 116 8.32 -11.12 -31.55
CA ASN A 116 7.32 -10.48 -30.72
C ASN A 116 7.97 -9.91 -29.46
N HIS A 117 7.45 -8.78 -28.99
CA HIS A 117 7.94 -8.09 -27.81
C HIS A 117 6.79 -7.86 -26.83
N ARG A 118 7.09 -7.98 -25.54
CA ARG A 118 6.12 -7.81 -24.46
C ARG A 118 6.71 -6.86 -23.43
N ILE A 119 5.86 -6.04 -22.83
CA ILE A 119 6.25 -5.20 -21.70
C ILE A 119 5.30 -5.35 -20.52
N THR A 120 5.84 -5.25 -19.31
CA THR A 120 5.10 -4.88 -18.10
C THR A 120 5.66 -3.57 -17.56
N HIS A 121 4.80 -2.68 -17.06
CA HIS A 121 5.22 -1.35 -16.64
C HIS A 121 4.41 -0.90 -15.43
N ASN A 122 5.08 -0.19 -14.52
CA ASN A 122 4.50 0.49 -13.38
C ASN A 122 4.94 1.97 -13.40
N GLY A 123 4.04 2.87 -13.03
CA GLY A 123 4.21 4.33 -13.17
C GLY A 123 3.43 4.89 -14.36
N ASP A 124 3.69 6.15 -14.70
CA ASP A 124 3.05 6.84 -15.84
C ASP A 124 4.08 7.17 -16.94
N PHE A 125 3.68 6.99 -18.20
CA PHE A 125 4.43 7.40 -19.39
C PHE A 125 3.75 8.60 -20.08
N GLU A 126 4.41 9.75 -20.01
CA GLU A 126 3.85 11.04 -20.43
C GLU A 126 4.12 11.32 -21.91
N SER A 127 5.40 11.29 -22.30
CA SER A 127 5.84 11.60 -23.65
C SER A 127 7.15 10.92 -24.02
N TRP A 128 7.42 10.83 -25.32
CA TRP A 128 8.72 10.44 -25.86
C TRP A 128 9.25 11.53 -26.77
N MET A 129 10.56 11.73 -26.81
CA MET A 129 11.20 12.81 -27.55
C MET A 129 11.92 12.32 -28.81
N PRO A 130 11.22 12.07 -29.93
CA PRO A 130 11.85 12.04 -31.24
C PRO A 130 11.96 13.45 -31.81
N PHE A 131 12.97 13.68 -32.67
CA PHE A 131 13.17 14.96 -33.36
C PHE A 131 13.36 16.16 -32.41
N ASP A 132 13.97 15.93 -31.24
CA ASP A 132 14.24 16.95 -30.22
C ASP A 132 12.98 17.68 -29.69
N ARG A 133 11.80 17.07 -29.83
CA ARG A 133 10.53 17.58 -29.31
C ARG A 133 9.71 16.48 -28.64
N PRO A 134 9.12 16.74 -27.46
CA PRO A 134 8.30 15.75 -26.78
C PRO A 134 7.00 15.50 -27.56
N ILE A 135 6.61 14.24 -27.64
CA ILE A 135 5.34 13.80 -28.22
C ILE A 135 4.56 13.10 -27.13
N GLU A 136 3.43 13.71 -26.79
CA GLU A 136 2.50 13.18 -25.82
C GLU A 136 1.88 11.86 -26.27
N ASN A 137 1.33 11.14 -25.30
CA ASN A 137 0.83 9.78 -25.45
C ASN A 137 -0.14 9.56 -26.64
N ALA A 138 -1.14 10.44 -26.79
CA ALA A 138 -2.17 10.27 -27.82
C ALA A 138 -1.62 10.50 -29.25
N PRO A 139 -0.91 11.61 -29.54
CA PRO A 139 -0.19 11.79 -30.79
C PRO A 139 0.83 10.67 -31.09
N LEU A 140 1.55 10.20 -30.06
CA LEU A 140 2.52 9.12 -30.20
C LEU A 140 1.85 7.82 -30.65
N GLY A 141 0.69 7.48 -30.07
CA GLY A 141 -0.10 6.32 -30.49
C GLY A 141 -0.49 6.39 -31.97
N LEU A 142 -1.01 7.53 -32.44
CA LEU A 142 -1.39 7.72 -33.85
C LEU A 142 -0.18 7.64 -34.78
N TRP A 143 0.98 8.15 -34.35
CA TRP A 143 2.21 8.07 -35.12
C TRP A 143 2.71 6.63 -35.22
N LEU A 144 2.72 5.89 -34.11
CA LEU A 144 3.09 4.47 -34.07
C LEU A 144 2.19 3.61 -34.96
N GLU A 145 0.89 3.88 -35.02
CA GLU A 145 -0.03 3.15 -35.92
C GLU A 145 0.44 3.21 -37.39
N ARG A 146 0.98 4.36 -37.81
CA ARG A 146 1.42 4.60 -39.18
C ARG A 146 2.82 4.07 -39.44
N VAL A 147 3.75 4.31 -38.52
CA VAL A 147 5.14 3.89 -38.67
C VAL A 147 5.27 2.37 -38.61
N LEU A 148 4.50 1.71 -37.74
CA LEU A 148 4.50 0.26 -37.61
C LEU A 148 3.52 -0.43 -38.56
N ASP A 149 2.68 0.33 -39.26
CA ASP A 149 1.58 -0.17 -40.11
C ASP A 149 0.70 -1.19 -39.36
N THR A 150 0.38 -0.87 -38.10
CA THR A 150 -0.40 -1.73 -37.20
C THR A 150 -1.34 -0.87 -36.35
N PRO A 151 -2.67 -1.01 -36.50
CA PRO A 151 -3.63 -0.23 -35.70
C PRO A 151 -3.60 -0.66 -34.23
N ASN A 152 -3.92 0.26 -33.32
CA ASN A 152 -4.03 -0.05 -31.90
C ASN A 152 -5.29 0.54 -31.28
N ALA A 153 -6.15 -0.32 -30.74
CA ALA A 153 -7.39 0.08 -30.10
C ALA A 153 -7.24 0.48 -28.62
N THR A 154 -6.06 0.28 -28.02
CA THR A 154 -5.82 0.54 -26.60
C THR A 154 -5.51 2.02 -26.31
N LEU A 155 -6.08 2.51 -25.21
CA LEU A 155 -5.97 3.91 -24.81
C LEU A 155 -4.83 4.15 -23.83
N GLY A 156 -4.47 3.17 -23.00
CA GLY A 156 -3.41 3.28 -22.01
C GLY A 156 -2.05 3.67 -22.61
N ASP A 157 -1.16 4.08 -21.73
CA ASP A 157 0.20 4.52 -22.05
C ASP A 157 1.17 3.35 -22.30
N SER A 158 1.05 2.29 -21.51
CA SER A 158 1.83 1.06 -21.61
C SER A 158 1.83 0.42 -23.01
N PRO A 159 0.69 0.34 -23.73
CA PRO A 159 0.69 -0.06 -25.13
C PRO A 159 1.64 0.77 -26.01
N LYS A 160 1.75 2.09 -25.82
CA LYS A 160 2.64 2.93 -26.65
C LYS A 160 4.11 2.60 -26.35
N ILE A 161 4.45 2.27 -25.10
CA ILE A 161 5.78 1.72 -24.76
C ILE A 161 6.03 0.41 -25.53
N ALA A 162 5.06 -0.49 -25.60
CA ALA A 162 5.18 -1.72 -26.38
C ALA A 162 5.41 -1.44 -27.88
N GLY A 163 4.71 -0.44 -28.45
CA GLY A 163 4.92 0.01 -29.83
C GLY A 163 6.30 0.63 -30.04
N MET A 164 6.81 1.39 -29.07
CA MET A 164 8.18 1.87 -29.08
C MET A 164 9.18 0.70 -29.07
N MET A 165 8.95 -0.36 -28.29
CA MET A 165 9.81 -1.55 -28.33
C MET A 165 9.77 -2.23 -29.71
N ASP A 166 8.59 -2.35 -30.35
CA ASP A 166 8.46 -2.88 -31.73
C ASP A 166 9.19 -2.02 -32.78
N LEU A 167 9.32 -0.71 -32.55
CA LEU A 167 10.08 0.19 -33.41
C LEU A 167 11.59 0.13 -33.15
N LEU A 168 12.00 -0.01 -31.89
CA LEU A 168 13.39 0.14 -31.47
C LEU A 168 14.16 -1.20 -31.47
N VAL A 169 13.52 -2.34 -31.29
CA VAL A 169 14.20 -3.65 -31.33
C VAL A 169 14.39 -4.08 -32.78
N THR A 170 15.61 -3.91 -33.30
CA THR A 170 15.91 -4.09 -34.74
C THR A 170 17.13 -4.94 -35.05
N GLN A 171 17.90 -5.37 -34.04
CA GLN A 171 19.13 -6.13 -34.28
C GLN A 171 18.88 -7.38 -35.15
N GLY A 172 19.64 -7.51 -36.23
CA GLY A 172 19.53 -8.61 -37.19
C GLY A 172 18.31 -8.54 -38.13
N LEU A 173 17.48 -7.49 -38.05
CA LEU A 173 16.25 -7.32 -38.83
C LEU A 173 16.37 -6.13 -39.78
N TRP A 174 16.54 -6.38 -41.09
CA TRP A 174 16.70 -5.30 -42.07
C TRP A 174 15.46 -4.41 -42.18
N ASN A 175 14.27 -4.99 -42.29
CA ASN A 175 13.03 -4.23 -42.39
C ASN A 175 12.81 -3.26 -41.21
N ALA A 176 13.04 -3.73 -39.99
CA ALA A 176 12.87 -2.95 -38.77
C ALA A 176 13.97 -1.88 -38.67
N SER A 177 15.21 -2.22 -39.01
CA SER A 177 16.35 -1.29 -39.00
C SER A 177 16.17 -0.15 -40.00
N LEU A 178 15.71 -0.45 -41.22
CA LEU A 178 15.42 0.55 -42.25
C LEU A 178 14.23 1.43 -41.85
N ARG A 179 13.18 0.85 -41.26
CA ARG A 179 12.05 1.61 -40.71
C ARG A 179 12.52 2.62 -39.65
N LEU A 180 13.30 2.15 -38.68
CA LEU A 180 13.84 3.01 -37.63
C LEU A 180 14.77 4.09 -38.20
N ALA A 181 15.62 3.72 -39.17
CA ALA A 181 16.54 4.65 -39.81
C ALA A 181 15.85 5.79 -40.55
N TYR A 182 14.70 5.54 -41.19
CA TYR A 182 13.91 6.60 -41.79
C TYR A 182 13.42 7.59 -40.72
N GLN A 183 12.92 7.08 -39.58
CA GLN A 183 12.46 7.94 -38.48
C GLN A 183 13.60 8.69 -37.79
N MET A 184 14.82 8.18 -37.81
CA MET A 184 15.96 8.78 -37.09
C MET A 184 16.84 9.67 -37.96
N GLY A 185 16.92 9.41 -39.27
CA GLY A 185 17.85 10.06 -40.18
C GLY A 185 17.23 10.81 -41.36
N VAL A 186 15.92 10.66 -41.60
CA VAL A 186 15.24 11.27 -42.76
C VAL A 186 14.09 12.17 -42.33
N ALA A 187 13.17 11.64 -41.53
CA ALA A 187 12.01 12.40 -41.06
C ALA A 187 12.43 13.54 -40.13
N SER A 188 11.81 14.71 -40.29
CA SER A 188 12.09 15.90 -39.47
C SER A 188 11.03 16.16 -38.39
N SER A 189 9.85 15.55 -38.51
CA SER A 189 8.76 15.66 -37.54
C SER A 189 7.75 14.54 -37.71
N ILE A 190 6.87 14.35 -36.72
CA ILE A 190 5.75 13.41 -36.88
C ILE A 190 4.76 13.83 -37.94
N ALA A 191 4.59 15.13 -38.22
CA ALA A 191 3.63 15.63 -39.20
C ALA A 191 3.91 15.05 -40.60
N GLU A 192 5.16 14.68 -40.90
CA GLU A 192 5.52 13.98 -42.14
C GLU A 192 4.84 12.62 -42.30
N ALA A 193 4.47 11.93 -41.22
CA ALA A 193 3.65 10.71 -41.31
C ALA A 193 2.17 11.03 -41.61
N PHE A 194 1.77 12.30 -41.49
CA PHE A 194 0.40 12.82 -41.63
C PHE A 194 0.23 13.79 -42.82
N GLY A 195 1.10 13.72 -43.82
CA GLY A 195 1.06 14.61 -44.99
C GLY A 195 1.29 16.09 -44.63
N GLY A 196 2.10 16.36 -43.61
CA GLY A 196 2.35 17.70 -43.07
C GLY A 196 1.25 18.23 -42.15
N LYS A 197 0.21 17.43 -41.84
CA LYS A 197 -0.92 17.83 -40.98
C LYS A 197 -0.72 17.38 -39.53
N GLN A 198 -1.59 17.87 -38.66
CA GLN A 198 -1.65 17.42 -37.26
C GLN A 198 -2.04 15.95 -37.15
N PRO A 199 -1.56 15.22 -36.12
CA PRO A 199 -1.89 13.82 -35.90
C PRO A 199 -3.41 13.58 -35.76
N ALA A 200 -4.00 12.88 -36.71
CA ALA A 200 -5.41 12.49 -36.70
C ALA A 200 -5.61 11.21 -37.51
N LYS A 201 -6.61 10.38 -37.15
CA LYS A 201 -6.95 9.17 -37.92
C LYS A 201 -7.37 9.47 -39.36
N SER A 202 -7.97 10.63 -39.61
CA SER A 202 -8.43 11.07 -40.94
C SER A 202 -7.34 11.70 -41.81
N ALA A 203 -6.15 12.00 -41.28
CA ALA A 203 -5.08 12.62 -42.07
C ALA A 203 -4.41 11.61 -43.02
N PRO A 204 -3.84 12.04 -44.17
CA PRO A 204 -3.18 11.14 -45.13
C PRO A 204 -2.03 10.35 -44.49
N ASN A 205 -1.91 9.05 -44.72
CA ASN A 205 -0.77 8.26 -44.26
C ASN A 205 0.39 8.36 -45.27
N THR A 206 1.43 9.09 -44.91
CA THR A 206 2.63 9.31 -45.73
C THR A 206 3.89 8.65 -45.15
N ALA A 207 3.75 7.89 -44.06
CA ALA A 207 4.84 7.04 -43.57
C ALA A 207 5.20 5.98 -44.64
N PRO A 208 6.46 5.49 -44.68
CA PRO A 208 6.84 4.40 -45.57
C PRO A 208 5.93 3.18 -45.38
N SER A 209 5.25 2.77 -46.45
CA SER A 209 4.36 1.59 -46.43
C SER A 209 5.16 0.30 -46.20
N ALA A 210 4.48 -0.76 -45.74
CA ALA A 210 5.10 -2.08 -45.63
C ALA A 210 5.74 -2.55 -46.94
N SER A 211 5.11 -2.28 -48.09
CA SER A 211 5.66 -2.59 -49.42
C SER A 211 6.95 -1.82 -49.73
N GLN A 212 7.03 -0.54 -49.36
CA GLN A 212 8.23 0.26 -49.57
C GLN A 212 9.39 -0.24 -48.70
N ILE A 213 9.11 -0.57 -47.44
CA ILE A 213 10.12 -1.13 -46.52
C ILE A 213 10.63 -2.47 -47.04
N GLN A 214 9.76 -3.33 -47.61
CA GLN A 214 10.18 -4.59 -48.23
C GLN A 214 11.09 -4.38 -49.45
N ILE A 215 10.86 -3.34 -50.26
CA ILE A 215 11.76 -2.98 -51.37
C ILE A 215 13.14 -2.61 -50.83
N TRP A 216 13.20 -1.74 -49.81
CA TRP A 216 14.46 -1.35 -49.18
C TRP A 216 15.16 -2.54 -48.52
N GLU A 217 14.42 -3.44 -47.87
CA GLU A 217 14.93 -4.68 -47.29
C GLU A 217 15.56 -5.57 -48.36
N ALA A 218 14.89 -5.80 -49.50
CA ALA A 218 15.42 -6.62 -50.58
C ALA A 218 16.73 -6.05 -51.14
N ILE A 219 16.83 -4.72 -51.25
CA ILE A 219 18.07 -4.04 -51.65
C ILE A 219 19.16 -4.27 -50.59
N ALA A 220 18.85 -4.01 -49.31
CA ALA A 220 19.82 -4.13 -48.21
C ALA A 220 20.32 -5.57 -48.06
N GLN A 221 19.41 -6.55 -48.14
CA GLN A 221 19.71 -7.98 -48.12
C GLN A 221 20.65 -8.37 -49.27
N SER A 222 20.36 -7.93 -50.51
CA SER A 222 21.21 -8.23 -51.67
C SER A 222 22.62 -7.67 -51.56
N VAL A 223 22.77 -6.48 -50.97
CA VAL A 223 24.10 -5.91 -50.68
C VAL A 223 24.75 -6.67 -49.53
N PHE A 224 24.04 -6.92 -48.44
CA PHE A 224 24.58 -7.61 -47.26
C PHE A 224 25.12 -8.99 -47.61
N GLU A 225 24.39 -9.78 -48.40
CA GLU A 225 24.83 -11.11 -48.84
C GLU A 225 26.17 -11.11 -49.59
N LYS A 226 26.50 -10.03 -50.31
CA LYS A 226 27.79 -9.90 -51.02
C LYS A 226 28.97 -9.58 -50.09
N TYR A 227 28.71 -8.94 -48.95
CA TYR A 227 29.75 -8.45 -48.04
C TYR A 227 29.87 -9.31 -46.77
N ARG A 228 28.83 -10.07 -46.41
CA ARG A 228 28.69 -10.74 -45.12
C ARG A 228 29.92 -11.56 -44.72
N ASP A 229 30.49 -12.33 -45.65
CA ASP A 229 31.59 -13.25 -45.36
C ASP A 229 32.90 -12.53 -44.95
N THR A 230 32.99 -11.22 -45.21
CA THR A 230 34.14 -10.38 -44.85
C THR A 230 33.88 -9.41 -43.71
N LEU A 231 32.63 -9.31 -43.24
CA LEU A 231 32.24 -8.35 -42.20
C LEU A 231 32.61 -8.83 -40.80
N LEU A 232 32.43 -10.11 -40.49
CA LEU A 232 32.71 -10.67 -39.17
C LEU A 232 34.22 -10.80 -38.94
N LEU A 233 34.64 -10.59 -37.69
CA LEU A 233 35.96 -10.98 -37.23
C LEU A 233 36.06 -12.52 -37.15
N PRO A 234 37.27 -13.10 -37.28
CA PRO A 234 37.46 -14.53 -37.10
C PRO A 234 36.93 -14.99 -35.73
N TYR A 235 36.16 -16.08 -35.72
CA TYR A 235 35.53 -16.67 -34.52
C TYR A 235 34.47 -15.79 -33.83
N ALA A 236 33.94 -14.78 -34.52
CA ALA A 236 32.88 -13.93 -33.97
C ALA A 236 31.66 -14.73 -33.50
N ASN A 237 31.25 -14.53 -32.26
CA ASN A 237 30.04 -15.13 -31.68
C ASN A 237 28.91 -14.11 -31.47
N SER A 238 29.17 -12.85 -31.85
CA SER A 238 28.21 -11.76 -31.80
C SER A 238 28.18 -11.00 -33.12
N ILE A 239 26.99 -10.56 -33.53
CA ILE A 239 26.78 -9.65 -34.66
C ILE A 239 27.56 -8.33 -34.50
N LEU A 240 27.94 -7.97 -33.27
CA LEU A 240 28.72 -6.76 -32.97
C LEU A 240 30.22 -6.88 -33.33
N GLU A 241 30.74 -8.09 -33.48
CA GLU A 241 32.17 -8.35 -33.73
C GLU A 241 32.50 -8.23 -35.21
N VAL A 242 32.37 -7.01 -35.75
CA VAL A 242 32.60 -6.69 -37.16
C VAL A 242 33.83 -5.82 -37.39
N SER A 243 34.48 -6.01 -38.55
CA SER A 243 35.62 -5.18 -38.97
C SER A 243 35.17 -3.78 -39.37
N ARG A 244 35.60 -2.76 -38.62
CA ARG A 244 35.29 -1.33 -38.89
C ARG A 244 35.65 -0.91 -40.32
N GLN A 245 36.79 -1.37 -40.83
CA GLN A 245 37.24 -1.03 -42.18
C GLN A 245 36.32 -1.62 -43.26
N ARG A 246 35.89 -2.87 -43.07
CA ARG A 246 34.98 -3.56 -44.01
C ARG A 246 33.56 -3.01 -43.92
N LEU A 247 33.13 -2.62 -42.72
CA LEU A 247 31.83 -1.99 -42.48
C LEU A 247 31.68 -0.69 -43.26
N ALA A 248 32.70 0.17 -43.28
CA ALA A 248 32.67 1.41 -44.07
C ALA A 248 32.50 1.16 -45.58
N GLY A 249 33.13 0.11 -46.11
CA GLY A 249 32.95 -0.31 -47.50
C GLY A 249 31.54 -0.83 -47.79
N PHE A 250 30.96 -1.59 -46.86
CA PHE A 250 29.57 -2.05 -46.94
C PHE A 250 28.58 -0.88 -46.90
N GLU A 251 28.76 0.09 -46.00
CA GLU A 251 27.93 1.31 -45.93
C GLU A 251 27.93 2.08 -47.26
N GLN A 252 29.09 2.25 -47.90
CA GLN A 252 29.18 2.92 -49.19
C GLN A 252 28.43 2.17 -50.30
N ALA A 253 28.57 0.84 -50.34
CA ALA A 253 27.86 0.01 -51.32
C ALA A 253 26.34 0.04 -51.10
N LEU A 254 25.91 0.01 -49.84
CA LEU A 254 24.50 0.08 -49.47
C LEU A 254 23.91 1.45 -49.82
N LEU A 255 24.64 2.53 -49.55
CA LEU A 255 24.26 3.89 -49.96
C LEU A 255 24.09 3.99 -51.47
N GLN A 256 25.03 3.44 -52.26
CA GLN A 256 24.95 3.46 -53.72
C GLN A 256 23.74 2.67 -54.24
N ALA A 257 23.42 1.54 -53.62
CA ALA A 257 22.30 0.70 -54.01
C ALA A 257 20.95 1.34 -53.66
N LEU A 258 20.78 1.81 -52.41
CA LEU A 258 19.54 2.44 -51.95
C LEU A 258 19.28 3.77 -52.66
N SER A 259 20.31 4.54 -53.04
CA SER A 259 20.14 5.80 -53.77
C SER A 259 19.51 5.65 -55.17
N LYS A 260 19.38 4.41 -55.68
CA LYS A 260 18.70 4.11 -56.95
C LYS A 260 17.18 3.93 -56.78
N ASP A 261 16.70 3.67 -55.56
CA ASP A 261 15.28 3.61 -55.26
C ASP A 261 14.62 4.97 -55.49
N SER A 262 13.41 4.97 -56.05
CA SER A 262 12.74 6.21 -56.47
C SER A 262 12.50 7.17 -55.30
N LYS A 263 12.11 6.66 -54.12
CA LYS A 263 11.86 7.50 -52.94
C LYS A 263 13.14 7.98 -52.29
N VAL A 264 14.14 7.10 -52.14
CA VAL A 264 15.43 7.48 -51.53
C VAL A 264 16.18 8.51 -52.38
N ARG A 265 16.04 8.42 -53.71
CA ARG A 265 16.67 9.35 -54.66
C ARG A 265 16.18 10.80 -54.50
N GLU A 266 14.97 11.00 -53.99
CA GLU A 266 14.41 12.33 -53.73
C GLU A 266 15.02 13.02 -52.50
N TRP A 267 15.67 12.26 -51.62
CA TRP A 267 16.29 12.81 -50.41
C TRP A 267 17.61 13.51 -50.70
N THR A 268 17.98 14.45 -49.84
CA THR A 268 19.30 15.09 -49.89
C THR A 268 20.41 14.07 -49.66
N ARG A 269 21.62 14.35 -50.15
CA ARG A 269 22.80 13.49 -49.90
C ARG A 269 23.06 13.24 -48.41
N SER A 270 22.79 14.23 -47.56
CA SER A 270 22.91 14.12 -46.11
C SER A 270 21.90 13.12 -45.55
N GLN A 271 20.62 13.22 -45.95
CA GLN A 271 19.57 12.28 -45.53
C GLN A 271 19.83 10.86 -46.02
N GLN A 272 20.29 10.68 -47.27
CA GLN A 272 20.67 9.36 -47.80
C GLN A 272 21.79 8.72 -46.96
N SER A 273 22.83 9.50 -46.63
CA SER A 273 23.93 9.03 -45.80
C SER A 273 23.49 8.72 -44.37
N ALA A 274 22.67 9.60 -43.77
CA ALA A 274 22.12 9.39 -42.42
C ALA A 274 21.24 8.14 -42.37
N PHE A 275 20.36 7.94 -43.36
CA PHE A 275 19.51 6.76 -43.48
C PHE A 275 20.32 5.47 -43.47
N VAL A 276 21.36 5.38 -44.30
CA VAL A 276 22.20 4.18 -44.38
C VAL A 276 22.97 3.97 -43.08
N LYS A 277 23.60 5.01 -42.52
CA LYS A 277 24.34 4.92 -41.26
C LYS A 277 23.45 4.46 -40.11
N TYR A 278 22.26 5.04 -39.97
CA TYR A 278 21.32 4.61 -38.93
C TYR A 278 20.79 3.19 -39.19
N ALA A 279 20.53 2.80 -40.43
CA ALA A 279 20.04 1.46 -40.75
C ALA A 279 21.09 0.40 -40.40
N VAL A 280 22.35 0.64 -40.77
CA VAL A 280 23.49 -0.22 -40.44
C VAL A 280 23.68 -0.27 -38.93
N TYR A 281 23.74 0.88 -38.26
CA TYR A 281 23.89 0.94 -36.80
C TYR A 281 22.77 0.17 -36.08
N ALA A 282 21.51 0.41 -36.46
CA ALA A 282 20.34 -0.25 -35.88
C ALA A 282 20.34 -1.76 -36.11
N PHE A 283 20.77 -2.22 -37.28
CA PHE A 283 20.88 -3.64 -37.61
C PHE A 283 21.90 -4.36 -36.74
N PHE A 284 23.04 -3.71 -36.44
CA PHE A 284 24.08 -4.32 -35.62
C PHE A 284 23.83 -4.17 -34.12
N HIS A 285 23.33 -3.03 -33.65
CA HIS A 285 23.42 -2.66 -32.23
C HIS A 285 22.09 -2.68 -31.46
N ASN A 286 20.93 -2.56 -32.12
CA ASN A 286 19.66 -2.32 -31.41
C ASN A 286 18.98 -3.63 -30.94
N ASN A 287 19.63 -4.33 -30.01
CA ASN A 287 19.02 -5.45 -29.29
C ASN A 287 18.02 -4.93 -28.23
N LEU A 288 17.36 -5.83 -27.50
CA LEU A 288 16.37 -5.45 -26.48
C LEU A 288 16.94 -4.47 -25.44
N TYR A 289 18.18 -4.68 -25.01
CA TYR A 289 18.84 -3.84 -24.01
C TYR A 289 19.18 -2.44 -24.55
N GLN A 290 19.78 -2.33 -25.73
CA GLN A 290 20.06 -1.02 -26.35
C GLN A 290 18.78 -0.28 -26.75
N ALA A 291 17.77 -1.00 -27.24
CA ALA A 291 16.45 -0.43 -27.51
C ALA A 291 15.81 0.16 -26.25
N THR A 292 15.92 -0.54 -25.12
CA THR A 292 15.42 -0.04 -23.83
C THR A 292 16.21 1.19 -23.36
N LYS A 293 17.55 1.20 -23.50
CA LYS A 293 18.38 2.39 -23.23
C LYS A 293 17.98 3.59 -24.07
N LEU A 294 17.76 3.40 -25.37
CA LEU A 294 17.32 4.45 -26.29
C LEU A 294 15.90 4.95 -25.95
N PHE A 295 15.00 4.06 -25.54
CA PHE A 295 13.69 4.47 -25.07
C PHE A 295 13.80 5.33 -23.81
N MET A 296 14.46 4.81 -22.77
CA MET A 296 14.57 5.46 -21.47
C MET A 296 15.28 6.82 -21.52
N SER A 297 16.32 6.97 -22.35
CA SER A 297 17.05 8.24 -22.52
C SER A 297 16.22 9.36 -23.17
N ARG A 298 15.07 9.02 -23.77
CA ARG A 298 14.19 9.96 -24.47
C ARG A 298 12.75 9.96 -23.95
N ALA A 299 12.47 9.17 -22.93
CA ALA A 299 11.14 9.05 -22.33
C ALA A 299 11.00 10.00 -21.15
N THR A 300 9.82 10.60 -21.02
CA THR A 300 9.42 11.44 -19.88
C THR A 300 8.32 10.74 -19.11
N GLY A 301 8.44 10.71 -17.78
CA GLY A 301 7.50 10.05 -16.89
C GLY A 301 8.21 9.32 -15.74
N THR A 302 7.59 8.25 -15.26
CA THR A 302 8.11 7.37 -14.20
C THR A 302 7.99 5.91 -14.66
N PHE A 303 9.05 5.13 -14.51
CA PHE A 303 9.16 3.81 -15.14
C PHE A 303 9.71 2.76 -14.16
N GLY A 304 8.87 1.79 -13.85
CA GLY A 304 9.29 0.45 -13.44
C GLY A 304 8.95 -0.50 -14.58
N LEU A 305 9.87 -0.71 -15.52
CA LEU A 305 9.64 -1.39 -16.80
C LEU A 305 10.31 -2.76 -16.80
N ALA A 306 9.62 -3.80 -17.29
CA ALA A 306 10.24 -5.04 -17.73
C ALA A 306 9.90 -5.29 -19.20
N ALA A 307 10.93 -5.47 -20.02
CA ALA A 307 10.81 -5.73 -21.44
C ALA A 307 11.30 -7.15 -21.77
N LEU A 308 10.55 -7.84 -22.64
CA LEU A 308 10.80 -9.21 -23.06
C LEU A 308 10.72 -9.30 -24.59
N SER A 309 11.54 -10.18 -25.18
CA SER A 309 11.61 -10.39 -26.63
C SER A 309 11.82 -11.85 -26.97
N THR A 310 11.12 -12.38 -27.97
CA THR A 310 11.41 -13.73 -28.51
C THR A 310 12.79 -13.83 -29.17
N LEU A 311 13.50 -12.72 -29.35
CA LEU A 311 14.89 -12.69 -29.80
C LEU A 311 15.91 -12.85 -28.65
N SER A 312 15.45 -12.81 -27.41
CA SER A 312 16.27 -12.93 -26.19
C SER A 312 15.51 -13.79 -25.17
N GLU A 313 15.47 -15.10 -25.40
CA GLU A 313 14.62 -16.05 -24.66
C GLU A 313 15.12 -16.36 -23.25
N ASP A 314 16.39 -16.05 -22.96
CA ASP A 314 17.11 -16.40 -21.74
C ASP A 314 17.27 -15.24 -20.75
N SER A 315 16.82 -14.05 -21.15
CA SER A 315 17.02 -12.83 -20.39
C SER A 315 15.87 -11.86 -20.59
N LEU A 316 15.80 -10.86 -19.71
CA LEU A 316 14.88 -9.74 -19.83
C LEU A 316 15.60 -8.44 -19.45
N VAL A 317 14.99 -7.31 -19.78
CA VAL A 317 15.54 -5.99 -19.42
C VAL A 317 14.61 -5.32 -18.43
N LEU A 318 15.15 -4.94 -17.28
CA LEU A 318 14.49 -4.20 -16.22
C LEU A 318 14.92 -2.73 -16.27
N SER A 319 14.04 -1.80 -15.96
CA SER A 319 14.40 -0.38 -15.84
C SER A 319 13.70 0.28 -14.67
N SER A 320 14.42 1.12 -13.95
CA SER A 320 13.96 1.89 -12.80
C SER A 320 14.25 3.36 -13.02
N TRP A 321 13.21 4.18 -13.06
CA TRP A 321 13.27 5.64 -13.13
C TRP A 321 12.10 6.22 -12.35
N ARG A 322 12.38 6.79 -11.19
CA ARG A 322 11.37 7.32 -10.24
C ARG A 322 10.32 6.28 -9.78
N GLN A 323 10.51 5.01 -10.13
CA GLN A 323 9.72 3.86 -9.68
C GLN A 323 10.69 2.74 -9.28
N PRO A 324 10.47 2.09 -8.13
CA PRO A 324 11.36 1.06 -7.65
C PRO A 324 11.26 -0.20 -8.53
N ILE A 325 12.42 -0.80 -8.81
CA ILE A 325 12.55 -2.16 -9.31
C ILE A 325 13.70 -2.82 -8.55
N THR A 326 13.44 -4.02 -8.05
CA THR A 326 14.38 -4.84 -7.30
C THR A 326 14.46 -6.20 -7.97
N THR A 327 15.67 -6.73 -8.04
CA THR A 327 15.94 -8.10 -8.47
C THR A 327 16.63 -8.88 -7.35
N GLY A 328 16.42 -10.19 -7.31
CA GLY A 328 17.10 -11.07 -6.37
C GLY A 328 17.42 -12.41 -7.00
N PHE A 329 18.49 -13.02 -6.51
CA PHE A 329 19.11 -14.22 -7.05
C PHE A 329 19.27 -15.27 -5.97
N SER A 330 18.94 -16.53 -6.28
CA SER A 330 19.43 -17.69 -5.55
C SER A 330 20.62 -18.26 -6.32
N VAL A 331 21.82 -18.11 -5.76
CA VAL A 331 23.05 -18.64 -6.38
C VAL A 331 23.05 -20.18 -6.36
N GLN A 332 22.41 -20.79 -5.38
CA GLN A 332 22.37 -22.24 -5.24
C GLN A 332 21.41 -22.91 -6.24
N ASP A 333 20.26 -22.27 -6.49
CA ASP A 333 19.17 -22.85 -7.28
C ASP A 333 19.12 -22.29 -8.71
N GLU A 334 20.12 -21.47 -9.10
CA GLU A 334 20.26 -20.85 -10.43
C GLU A 334 18.96 -20.18 -10.93
N TYR A 335 18.31 -19.38 -10.07
CA TYR A 335 17.13 -18.63 -10.49
C TYR A 335 17.11 -17.19 -9.95
N MET A 336 16.44 -16.34 -10.73
CA MET A 336 16.25 -14.91 -10.48
C MET A 336 14.76 -14.56 -10.38
N VAL A 337 14.44 -13.65 -9.48
CA VAL A 337 13.12 -13.02 -9.39
C VAL A 337 13.26 -11.50 -9.37
N TYR A 338 12.21 -10.80 -9.79
CA TYR A 338 12.15 -9.35 -9.71
C TYR A 338 10.76 -8.90 -9.29
N ALA A 339 10.70 -7.69 -8.73
CA ALA A 339 9.44 -7.02 -8.43
C ALA A 339 9.67 -5.51 -8.35
N SER A 340 8.59 -4.74 -8.42
CA SER A 340 8.61 -3.31 -8.09
C SER A 340 8.69 -3.06 -6.57
N GLU A 341 8.68 -4.10 -5.75
CA GLU A 341 8.74 -4.01 -4.30
C GLU A 341 9.76 -5.01 -3.75
N PRO A 342 10.76 -4.54 -2.97
CA PRO A 342 11.72 -5.43 -2.33
C PRO A 342 11.02 -6.53 -1.52
N ALA A 343 9.92 -6.19 -0.83
CA ALA A 343 9.16 -7.13 -0.02
C ALA A 343 8.68 -8.38 -0.79
N ALA A 344 8.32 -8.22 -2.06
CA ALA A 344 7.86 -9.34 -2.88
C ALA A 344 9.00 -10.30 -3.25
N VAL A 345 10.22 -9.77 -3.43
CA VAL A 345 11.46 -10.52 -3.67
C VAL A 345 11.92 -11.21 -2.38
N ASP A 346 11.95 -10.46 -1.28
CA ASP A 346 12.29 -10.96 0.05
C ASP A 346 11.42 -12.16 0.43
N ALA A 347 10.11 -12.10 0.17
CA ALA A 347 9.20 -13.19 0.50
C ALA A 347 9.43 -14.50 -0.27
N VAL A 348 10.24 -14.47 -1.33
CA VAL A 348 10.67 -15.67 -2.05
C VAL A 348 12.04 -16.14 -1.58
N LEU A 349 12.98 -15.19 -1.40
CA LEU A 349 14.40 -15.49 -1.23
C LEU A 349 14.88 -15.55 0.22
N SER A 350 14.14 -14.99 1.18
CA SER A 350 14.57 -14.88 2.59
C SER A 350 14.93 -16.21 3.26
N HIS A 351 14.32 -17.30 2.82
CA HIS A 351 14.53 -18.64 3.39
C HIS A 351 15.54 -19.48 2.61
N ILE A 352 16.06 -18.94 1.50
CA ILE A 352 16.91 -19.67 0.58
C ILE A 352 18.36 -19.27 0.86
N PRO A 353 19.23 -20.23 1.22
CA PRO A 353 20.64 -19.95 1.48
C PRO A 353 21.33 -19.30 0.29
N ARG A 354 22.37 -18.49 0.55
CA ARG A 354 23.17 -17.83 -0.50
C ARG A 354 22.33 -17.03 -1.50
N SER A 355 21.26 -16.39 -1.00
CA SER A 355 20.44 -15.48 -1.80
C SER A 355 20.83 -14.02 -1.56
N TYR A 356 20.77 -13.24 -2.64
CA TYR A 356 21.13 -11.83 -2.65
C TYR A 356 20.06 -11.00 -3.36
N ARG A 357 19.97 -9.73 -2.99
CA ARG A 357 19.08 -8.75 -3.59
C ARG A 357 19.87 -7.55 -4.09
N LEU A 358 19.46 -7.00 -5.22
CA LEU A 358 19.94 -5.73 -5.76
C LEU A 358 18.74 -4.83 -6.04
N ASP A 359 18.73 -3.67 -5.42
CA ASP A 359 17.76 -2.61 -5.67
C ASP A 359 18.34 -1.67 -6.75
N LEU A 360 17.61 -1.47 -7.85
CA LEU A 360 18.01 -0.50 -8.89
C LEU A 360 17.81 0.93 -8.38
N ASP A 361 18.71 1.84 -8.78
CA ASP A 361 18.65 3.24 -8.37
C ASP A 361 17.57 3.99 -9.14
N GLN A 362 16.40 4.09 -8.50
CA GLN A 362 15.25 4.83 -9.04
C GLN A 362 15.47 6.35 -9.10
N LYS A 363 16.40 6.93 -8.33
CA LYS A 363 16.64 8.39 -8.32
C LYS A 363 17.51 8.80 -9.49
N LEU A 364 18.59 8.04 -9.72
CA LEU A 364 19.58 8.31 -10.77
C LEU A 364 19.27 7.61 -12.10
N GLY A 365 18.34 6.66 -12.08
CA GLY A 365 17.93 5.93 -13.27
C GLY A 365 18.87 4.80 -13.64
N GLU A 366 18.35 3.58 -13.66
CA GLU A 366 19.12 2.39 -14.00
C GLU A 366 18.35 1.42 -14.89
N ILE A 367 19.11 0.73 -15.76
CA ILE A 367 18.61 -0.27 -16.69
C ILE A 367 19.45 -1.53 -16.49
N ALA A 368 18.82 -2.64 -16.12
CA ALA A 368 19.49 -3.90 -15.89
C ALA A 368 19.11 -4.91 -16.98
N TRP A 369 20.10 -5.50 -17.64
CA TRP A 369 19.93 -6.68 -18.47
C TRP A 369 20.23 -7.91 -17.61
N VAL A 370 19.24 -8.78 -17.44
CA VAL A 370 19.26 -9.81 -16.38
C VAL A 370 18.86 -11.17 -16.95
N GLY A 371 19.66 -12.19 -16.65
CA GLY A 371 19.34 -13.61 -16.84
C GLY A 371 19.22 -14.34 -15.51
N ALA A 372 19.36 -15.67 -15.53
CA ALA A 372 19.26 -16.49 -14.32
C ALA A 372 20.48 -16.34 -13.38
N ASP A 373 21.66 -16.15 -13.96
CA ASP A 373 22.96 -16.14 -13.28
C ASP A 373 23.83 -14.91 -13.61
N ASN A 374 23.36 -14.02 -14.49
CA ASN A 374 24.09 -12.84 -14.93
C ASN A 374 23.26 -11.55 -14.81
N ILE A 375 23.97 -10.44 -14.59
CA ILE A 375 23.39 -9.10 -14.57
C ILE A 375 24.39 -8.07 -15.10
N THR A 376 23.91 -7.16 -15.94
CA THR A 376 24.63 -5.96 -16.36
C THR A 376 23.75 -4.75 -16.08
N VAL A 377 24.27 -3.73 -15.40
CA VAL A 377 23.51 -2.53 -15.03
C VAL A 377 24.11 -1.30 -15.71
N TYR A 378 23.30 -0.56 -16.44
CA TYR A 378 23.63 0.74 -17.01
C TYR A 378 22.99 1.85 -16.18
N SER A 379 23.80 2.84 -15.79
CA SER A 379 23.35 4.04 -15.11
C SER A 379 23.09 5.14 -16.13
N ILE A 380 21.86 5.66 -16.14
CA ILE A 380 21.45 6.75 -17.02
C ILE A 380 22.21 8.02 -16.64
N SER A 381 22.27 8.34 -15.35
CA SER A 381 22.99 9.53 -14.85
C SER A 381 24.49 9.55 -15.19
N LYS A 382 25.16 8.39 -15.19
CA LYS A 382 26.60 8.27 -15.50
C LYS A 382 26.88 7.98 -16.98
N ASP A 383 25.84 7.73 -17.77
CA ASP A 383 25.92 7.30 -19.18
C ASP A 383 26.91 6.13 -19.41
N ARG A 384 26.92 5.14 -18.51
CA ARG A 384 27.78 3.97 -18.64
C ARG A 384 27.27 2.75 -17.87
N GLU A 385 27.79 1.59 -18.26
CA GLU A 385 27.66 0.38 -17.46
C GLU A 385 28.45 0.51 -16.16
N LEU A 386 27.88 -0.02 -15.08
CA LEU A 386 28.50 -0.07 -13.77
C LEU A 386 29.53 -1.19 -13.74
N LEU A 387 30.65 -0.94 -13.06
CA LEU A 387 31.70 -1.92 -12.87
C LEU A 387 31.25 -2.99 -11.87
N SER A 388 31.78 -4.21 -11.99
CA SER A 388 31.48 -5.31 -11.05
C SER A 388 31.75 -4.90 -9.60
N ALA A 389 32.85 -4.18 -9.33
CA ALA A 389 33.17 -3.67 -8.00
C ALA A 389 32.13 -2.66 -7.45
N GLU A 390 31.47 -1.88 -8.32
CA GLU A 390 30.38 -0.97 -7.91
C GLU A 390 29.11 -1.77 -7.55
N LEU A 391 28.85 -2.88 -8.25
CA LEU A 391 27.72 -3.77 -7.95
C LEU A 391 27.98 -4.62 -6.70
N GLU A 392 29.21 -5.06 -6.48
CA GLU A 392 29.61 -5.86 -5.31
C GLU A 392 29.28 -5.17 -3.99
N GLN A 393 29.46 -3.86 -3.93
CA GLN A 393 29.14 -3.02 -2.77
C GLN A 393 27.64 -2.85 -2.54
N ARG A 394 26.80 -3.18 -3.53
CA ARG A 394 25.35 -2.98 -3.51
C ARG A 394 24.56 -4.26 -3.27
N TRP A 395 25.21 -5.42 -3.18
CA TRP A 395 24.51 -6.65 -2.88
C TRP A 395 24.01 -6.67 -1.44
N ILE A 396 22.72 -6.94 -1.29
CA ILE A 396 22.07 -7.06 0.01
C ILE A 396 21.91 -8.56 0.28
N PRO A 397 22.70 -9.16 1.19
CA PRO A 397 22.53 -10.56 1.56
C PRO A 397 21.24 -10.72 2.36
N PHE A 398 20.53 -11.83 2.15
CA PHE A 398 19.37 -12.19 2.96
C PHE A 398 19.76 -12.83 4.30
N GLN A 399 20.82 -13.64 4.30
CA GLN A 399 21.32 -14.29 5.50
C GLN A 399 22.11 -13.31 6.36
N GLU A 400 21.88 -13.37 7.68
CA GLU A 400 22.59 -12.55 8.68
C GLU A 400 22.46 -11.02 8.48
N ASN A 401 21.40 -10.56 7.80
CA ASN A 401 21.17 -9.13 7.59
C ASN A 401 20.16 -8.59 8.64
N PRO A 402 20.59 -7.75 9.60
CA PRO A 402 19.72 -7.24 10.65
C PRO A 402 18.63 -6.29 10.13
N TYR A 403 18.74 -5.79 8.90
CA TYR A 403 17.79 -4.86 8.30
C TYR A 403 16.61 -5.56 7.60
N ILE A 404 16.70 -6.86 7.33
CA ILE A 404 15.68 -7.63 6.60
C ILE A 404 15.00 -8.58 7.57
N LEU A 405 13.68 -8.43 7.68
CA LEU A 405 12.84 -9.36 8.42
C LEU A 405 12.37 -10.51 7.53
N PRO A 406 12.16 -11.71 8.10
CA PRO A 406 11.54 -12.81 7.38
C PRO A 406 10.11 -12.43 6.95
N PRO A 407 9.57 -13.06 5.90
CA PRO A 407 8.24 -12.79 5.39
C PRO A 407 7.16 -13.15 6.42
N ALA A 408 6.00 -12.53 6.23
CA ALA A 408 4.85 -12.72 7.10
C ALA A 408 4.37 -14.19 7.10
N PHE A 409 4.04 -14.71 8.28
CA PHE A 409 3.43 -16.02 8.41
C PHE A 409 2.05 -16.06 7.74
N LYS A 410 1.76 -17.13 6.99
CA LYS A 410 0.49 -17.30 6.29
C LYS A 410 -0.57 -17.95 7.16
N ALA A 411 -1.33 -17.12 7.87
CA ALA A 411 -2.46 -17.59 8.67
C ALA A 411 -3.74 -17.84 7.84
N LYS A 412 -4.57 -18.79 8.30
CA LYS A 412 -5.91 -19.05 7.72
C LYS A 412 -6.88 -17.90 7.97
N ASP A 413 -6.79 -17.30 9.16
CA ASP A 413 -7.49 -16.09 9.55
C ASP A 413 -6.44 -15.05 9.97
N PRO A 414 -6.02 -14.18 9.04
CA PRO A 414 -5.01 -13.15 9.33
C PRO A 414 -5.42 -12.19 10.44
N VAL A 415 -6.71 -11.90 10.63
CA VAL A 415 -7.16 -10.97 11.67
C VAL A 415 -7.06 -11.64 13.04
N GLU A 416 -7.48 -12.91 13.15
CA GLU A 416 -7.32 -13.70 14.39
C GLU A 416 -5.85 -13.81 14.77
N TYR A 417 -5.00 -14.15 13.79
CA TYR A 417 -3.56 -14.25 14.00
C TYR A 417 -2.98 -12.92 14.45
N ASP A 418 -3.28 -11.82 13.77
CA ASP A 418 -2.77 -10.50 14.15
C ASP A 418 -3.21 -10.12 15.58
N ILE A 419 -4.46 -10.37 15.98
CA ILE A 419 -4.93 -10.10 17.36
C ILE A 419 -4.16 -10.95 18.38
N GLN A 420 -3.98 -12.25 18.12
CA GLN A 420 -3.27 -13.15 19.01
C GLN A 420 -1.76 -12.87 19.06
N ASP A 421 -1.22 -12.18 18.06
CA ASP A 421 0.19 -11.83 17.96
C ASP A 421 0.54 -10.49 18.66
N ILE A 422 -0.46 -9.70 19.04
CA ILE A 422 -0.27 -8.42 19.77
C ILE A 422 0.65 -8.60 20.99
N PRO A 423 0.41 -9.54 21.94
CA PRO A 423 1.25 -9.67 23.12
C PRO A 423 2.73 -9.91 22.80
N ARG A 424 3.02 -10.75 21.79
CA ARG A 424 4.40 -11.04 21.36
C ARG A 424 5.06 -9.78 20.79
N VAL A 425 4.40 -9.10 19.86
CA VAL A 425 4.95 -7.90 19.23
C VAL A 425 5.16 -6.78 20.24
N LEU A 426 4.24 -6.57 21.18
CA LEU A 426 4.43 -5.55 22.22
C LEU A 426 5.58 -5.90 23.18
N ALA A 427 5.77 -7.18 23.49
CA ALA A 427 6.91 -7.64 24.28
C ALA A 427 8.23 -7.42 23.52
N GLU A 428 8.26 -7.65 22.20
CA GLU A 428 9.42 -7.38 21.34
C GLU A 428 9.74 -5.89 21.25
N VAL A 429 8.71 -5.03 21.13
CA VAL A 429 8.89 -3.57 21.20
C VAL A 429 9.53 -3.20 22.54
N ASN A 430 8.94 -3.60 23.67
CA ASN A 430 9.50 -3.29 24.98
C ASN A 430 10.92 -3.87 25.18
N ALA A 431 11.23 -5.04 24.63
CA ALA A 431 12.57 -5.60 24.66
C ALA A 431 13.57 -4.76 23.86
N ALA A 432 13.20 -4.33 22.65
CA ALA A 432 14.03 -3.45 21.82
C ALA A 432 14.31 -2.11 22.51
N TRP A 433 13.32 -1.50 23.17
CA TRP A 433 13.50 -0.24 23.90
C TRP A 433 14.30 -0.37 25.21
N ARG A 434 14.51 -1.59 25.71
CA ARG A 434 15.42 -1.85 26.85
C ARG A 434 16.86 -2.06 26.43
N ASP A 435 17.10 -2.37 25.16
CA ASP A 435 18.43 -2.50 24.59
C ASP A 435 18.91 -1.12 24.08
N PRO A 436 19.92 -0.49 24.73
CA PRO A 436 20.43 0.81 24.30
C PRO A 436 21.04 0.78 22.90
N SER A 437 21.46 -0.40 22.41
CA SER A 437 22.02 -0.56 21.08
C SER A 437 20.96 -0.70 19.99
N SER A 438 19.67 -0.82 20.35
CA SER A 438 18.60 -0.97 19.36
C SER A 438 18.45 0.27 18.48
N PHE A 439 17.98 0.07 17.25
CA PHE A 439 17.74 1.16 16.30
C PHE A 439 16.73 2.20 16.82
N ASN A 440 15.76 1.77 17.63
CA ASN A 440 14.78 2.65 18.24
C ASN A 440 15.42 3.53 19.31
N CYS A 441 16.22 2.97 20.22
CA CYS A 441 16.94 3.73 21.23
C CYS A 441 17.91 4.73 20.61
N GLN A 442 18.68 4.31 19.59
CA GLN A 442 19.59 5.21 18.87
C GLN A 442 18.85 6.39 18.21
N SER A 443 17.67 6.16 17.63
CA SER A 443 16.86 7.21 17.02
C SER A 443 16.18 8.11 18.06
N ALA A 444 15.76 7.52 19.19
CA ALA A 444 15.16 8.26 20.31
C ALA A 444 16.18 9.16 21.00
N ASP A 445 17.41 8.67 21.21
CA ASP A 445 18.51 9.46 21.75
C ASP A 445 18.83 10.63 20.83
N TYR A 446 18.91 10.40 19.51
CA TYR A 446 19.15 11.49 18.56
C TYR A 446 18.04 12.53 18.58
N LEU A 447 16.76 12.11 18.60
CA LEU A 447 15.64 13.03 18.74
C LEU A 447 15.66 13.79 20.08
N ALA A 448 15.99 13.11 21.18
CA ALA A 448 16.10 13.73 22.49
C ALA A 448 17.19 14.81 22.53
N ASP A 449 18.35 14.54 21.92
CA ASP A 449 19.46 15.49 21.85
C ASP A 449 19.05 16.75 21.07
N LEU A 450 18.32 16.60 19.95
CA LEU A 450 17.76 17.73 19.20
C LEU A 450 16.78 18.55 20.05
N LEU A 451 15.90 17.91 20.82
CA LEU A 451 14.96 18.59 21.71
C LEU A 451 15.67 19.27 22.89
N ILE A 452 16.70 18.66 23.45
CA ILE A 452 17.52 19.25 24.52
C ILE A 452 18.18 20.54 24.03
N ASP A 453 18.71 20.55 22.81
CA ASP A 453 19.29 21.76 22.23
C ASP A 453 18.23 22.84 21.99
N ARG A 454 16.98 22.46 21.66
CA ARG A 454 15.86 23.40 21.58
C ARG A 454 15.50 24.01 22.93
N VAL A 455 15.45 23.21 24.00
CA VAL A 455 15.21 23.72 25.36
C VAL A 455 16.22 24.81 25.70
N LYS A 456 17.51 24.60 25.43
CA LYS A 456 18.56 25.59 25.72
C LYS A 456 18.31 26.91 25.01
N VAL A 457 17.90 26.88 23.73
CA VAL A 457 17.58 28.08 22.95
C VAL A 457 16.32 28.76 23.49
N TRP A 458 15.29 27.98 23.81
CA TRP A 458 14.05 28.50 24.39
C TRP A 458 14.28 29.19 25.74
N GLU A 459 15.09 28.60 26.62
CA GLU A 459 15.45 29.19 27.93
C GLU A 459 16.19 30.52 27.75
N GLN A 460 17.16 30.59 26.83
CA GLN A 460 17.88 31.83 26.53
C GLN A 460 16.94 32.93 26.04
N LYS A 461 15.96 32.57 25.20
CA LYS A 461 14.93 33.50 24.71
C LYS A 461 14.04 33.98 25.85
N GLN A 462 13.57 33.08 26.72
CA GLN A 462 12.75 33.43 27.89
C GLN A 462 13.50 34.31 28.88
N ALA A 463 14.77 34.01 29.17
CA ALA A 463 15.62 34.84 30.03
C ALA A 463 15.78 36.27 29.47
N THR A 464 15.97 36.39 28.15
CA THR A 464 16.08 37.69 27.47
C THR A 464 14.76 38.47 27.49
N ILE A 465 13.62 37.80 27.33
CA ILE A 465 12.30 38.43 27.42
C ILE A 465 12.05 38.91 28.84
N ASN A 466 12.23 38.06 29.84
CA ASN A 466 12.03 38.41 31.25
C ASN A 466 12.94 39.57 31.71
N ALA A 467 14.17 39.62 31.20
CA ALA A 467 15.10 40.72 31.44
C ALA A 467 14.67 42.08 30.87
N LYS A 468 13.96 42.09 29.74
CA LYS A 468 13.39 43.33 29.18
C LYS A 468 12.23 43.88 30.01
N PHE A 469 11.62 43.07 30.88
CA PHE A 469 10.48 43.47 31.72
C PHE A 469 10.85 43.71 33.20
N ASP A 470 12.07 43.37 33.65
CA ASP A 470 12.59 43.69 34.99
C ASP A 470 14.04 44.24 34.92
N PRO A 471 14.24 45.58 34.90
CA PRO A 471 15.55 46.20 34.75
C PRO A 471 16.51 45.98 35.94
N ALA A 472 16.02 45.50 37.09
CA ALA A 472 16.81 45.44 38.33
C ALA A 472 17.69 44.19 38.46
N ARG A 473 17.65 43.26 37.48
CA ARG A 473 18.30 41.94 37.55
C ARG A 473 19.38 41.65 36.49
N PHE A 474 19.78 42.63 35.68
CA PHE A 474 20.62 42.36 34.51
C PHE A 474 22.11 42.71 34.74
N ASP A 475 22.92 41.66 34.87
CA ASP A 475 24.39 41.74 34.82
C ASP A 475 24.83 41.63 33.36
N TYR A 476 25.20 42.77 32.76
CA TYR A 476 25.48 42.93 31.33
C TYR A 476 26.74 42.18 30.86
N GLU A 477 27.60 41.70 31.76
CA GLU A 477 28.89 41.11 31.39
C GLU A 477 28.84 39.61 31.05
N ARG A 478 27.73 38.91 31.34
CA ARG A 478 27.69 37.43 31.29
C ARG A 478 27.13 36.81 30.01
N PHE A 479 26.42 37.56 29.16
CA PHE A 479 25.76 37.00 27.98
C PHE A 479 26.08 37.83 26.73
N GLY A 480 26.99 37.30 25.91
CA GLY A 480 27.41 37.91 24.66
C GLY A 480 26.27 38.11 23.66
N TYR A 481 26.39 39.17 22.87
CA TYR A 481 25.47 39.53 21.79
C TYR A 481 25.32 38.38 20.78
N VAL A 482 24.09 37.86 20.64
CA VAL A 482 23.69 37.00 19.53
C VAL A 482 22.55 37.70 18.79
N GLU A 483 22.76 38.02 17.51
CA GLU A 483 21.71 38.49 16.61
C GLU A 483 20.65 37.39 16.45
N PHE A 484 19.47 37.61 17.02
CA PHE A 484 18.28 36.80 16.73
C PHE A 484 17.49 37.49 15.61
N ASP A 485 17.24 36.77 14.51
CA ASP A 485 16.28 37.19 13.49
C ASP A 485 14.85 36.97 14.03
N THR A 486 14.37 37.93 14.84
CA THR A 486 13.24 37.74 15.77
C THR A 486 11.85 37.70 15.11
N ALA A 487 11.71 38.08 13.84
CA ALA A 487 10.38 38.30 13.25
C ALA A 487 9.74 37.04 12.63
N THR A 488 10.54 36.06 12.19
CA THR A 488 10.05 34.83 11.53
C THR A 488 9.97 33.62 12.48
N ASP A 489 10.66 33.67 13.62
CA ASP A 489 10.89 32.54 14.53
C ASP A 489 9.79 32.38 15.60
N GLU A 490 8.95 33.39 15.85
CA GLU A 490 7.91 33.33 16.89
C GLU A 490 6.71 32.45 16.57
N ARG A 491 6.52 32.01 15.32
CA ARG A 491 5.41 31.13 14.89
C ARG A 491 5.85 29.74 14.44
N ALA A 492 7.14 29.46 14.46
CA ALA A 492 7.67 28.20 13.96
C ALA A 492 7.29 27.02 14.88
N LEU A 493 7.08 25.86 14.26
CA LEU A 493 6.82 24.58 14.93
C LEU A 493 8.12 23.90 15.35
N ASP A 494 8.10 23.27 16.52
CA ASP A 494 9.20 22.40 16.98
C ASP A 494 9.09 21.02 16.34
N LEU A 495 7.86 20.47 16.27
CA LEU A 495 7.61 19.13 15.73
C LEU A 495 6.35 19.09 14.85
N LEU A 496 6.49 18.61 13.62
CA LEU A 496 5.38 18.28 12.73
C LEU A 496 5.24 16.76 12.61
N ILE A 497 4.07 16.22 12.90
CA ILE A 497 3.75 14.80 12.69
C ILE A 497 2.85 14.66 11.46
N THR A 498 3.19 13.74 10.56
CA THR A 498 2.39 13.51 9.35
C THR A 498 2.15 12.04 9.07
N GLY A 499 0.97 11.74 8.53
CA GLY A 499 0.56 10.40 8.14
C GLY A 499 -0.76 10.39 7.37
N VAL A 500 -1.34 9.21 7.17
CA VAL A 500 -2.68 9.06 6.58
C VAL A 500 -3.48 8.02 7.38
N GLU A 501 -4.80 8.25 7.51
CA GLU A 501 -5.74 7.35 8.18
C GLU A 501 -5.22 6.92 9.57
N SER A 502 -5.09 5.62 9.82
CA SER A 502 -4.69 5.08 11.12
C SER A 502 -3.31 5.55 11.59
N SER A 503 -2.38 5.82 10.66
CA SER A 503 -1.06 6.37 11.02
C SER A 503 -1.16 7.84 11.46
N LEU A 504 -2.09 8.59 10.87
CA LEU A 504 -2.36 9.97 11.26
C LEU A 504 -3.06 10.03 12.62
N TRP A 505 -4.13 9.26 12.84
CA TRP A 505 -4.91 9.34 14.08
C TRP A 505 -4.10 8.96 15.32
N ILE A 506 -3.19 7.99 15.20
CA ILE A 506 -2.24 7.71 16.29
C ILE A 506 -1.24 8.87 16.46
N GLY A 507 -0.76 9.45 15.36
CA GLY A 507 0.12 10.62 15.39
C GLY A 507 -0.52 11.85 16.03
N GLU A 508 -1.80 12.10 15.76
CA GLU A 508 -2.60 13.16 16.39
C GLU A 508 -2.72 12.94 17.90
N GLN A 509 -2.99 11.71 18.34
CA GLN A 509 -3.00 11.39 19.77
C GLN A 509 -1.62 11.58 20.41
N PHE A 510 -0.56 11.13 19.73
CA PHE A 510 0.81 11.30 20.23
C PHE A 510 1.22 12.77 20.32
N ALA A 511 0.79 13.62 19.37
CA ALA A 511 0.98 15.07 19.46
C ALA A 511 0.30 15.66 20.70
N GLN A 512 -0.93 15.23 21.00
CA GLN A 512 -1.63 15.65 22.22
C GLN A 512 -0.92 15.15 23.49
N ASP A 513 -0.43 13.91 23.49
CA ASP A 513 0.30 13.35 24.63
C ASP A 513 1.63 14.09 24.88
N LEU A 514 2.32 14.51 23.81
CA LEU A 514 3.50 15.37 23.91
C LEU A 514 3.16 16.73 24.51
N LEU A 515 2.03 17.34 24.15
CA LEU A 515 1.57 18.61 24.73
C LEU A 515 1.16 18.47 26.20
N VAL A 516 0.63 17.32 26.60
CA VAL A 516 0.34 17.03 28.02
C VAL A 516 1.66 16.91 28.82
N LEU A 517 2.68 16.28 28.24
CA LEU A 517 3.97 16.11 28.90
C LEU A 517 4.83 17.38 28.86
N PHE A 518 4.81 18.11 27.74
CA PHE A 518 5.61 19.30 27.42
C PHE A 518 4.68 20.42 26.89
N PRO A 519 3.98 21.15 27.77
CA PRO A 519 2.99 22.16 27.37
C PRO A 519 3.53 23.26 26.45
N ASP A 520 4.81 23.60 26.58
CA ASP A 520 5.44 24.67 25.77
C ASP A 520 6.07 24.16 24.46
N LEU A 521 6.03 22.85 24.19
CA LEU A 521 6.50 22.29 22.93
C LEU A 521 5.48 22.55 21.82
N ARG A 522 5.91 23.13 20.70
CA ARG A 522 4.99 23.44 19.59
C ARG A 522 4.87 22.26 18.63
N VAL A 523 3.79 21.49 18.78
CA VAL A 523 3.52 20.30 17.97
C VAL A 523 2.26 20.47 17.13
N GLU A 524 2.32 20.13 15.84
CA GLU A 524 1.13 19.96 14.98
C GLU A 524 1.13 18.57 14.36
N ALA A 525 -0.07 18.00 14.16
CA ALA A 525 -0.27 16.80 13.36
C ALA A 525 -1.20 17.12 12.18
N CYS A 526 -0.83 16.70 10.97
CA CYS A 526 -1.71 16.86 9.81
C CYS A 526 -1.50 15.76 8.75
N SER A 527 -2.47 15.59 7.85
CA SER A 527 -2.36 14.55 6.82
C SER A 527 -1.26 14.86 5.80
N SER A 528 -0.58 13.81 5.30
CA SER A 528 0.45 13.96 4.25
C SER A 528 -0.09 14.61 2.97
N ASN A 529 -1.39 14.46 2.68
CA ASN A 529 -2.03 15.18 1.56
C ASN A 529 -2.10 16.70 1.81
N ARG A 530 -2.41 17.13 3.05
CA ARG A 530 -2.41 18.55 3.43
C ARG A 530 -0.99 19.12 3.39
N VAL A 531 0.01 18.34 3.81
CA VAL A 531 1.43 18.70 3.67
C VAL A 531 1.78 18.95 2.21
N LEU A 532 1.55 17.98 1.32
CA LEU A 532 1.90 18.10 -0.09
C LEU A 532 1.19 19.28 -0.77
N ARG A 533 -0.09 19.51 -0.45
CA ARG A 533 -0.83 20.69 -0.92
C ARG A 533 -0.19 21.98 -0.42
N SER A 534 0.16 22.05 0.86
CA SER A 534 0.75 23.26 1.45
C SER A 534 2.13 23.55 0.87
N LEU A 535 3.00 22.53 0.73
CA LEU A 535 4.31 22.68 0.09
C LEU A 535 4.23 23.18 -1.35
N ARG A 536 3.15 22.85 -2.07
CA ARG A 536 2.92 23.33 -3.44
C ARG A 536 2.34 24.74 -3.48
N ASP A 537 1.28 24.98 -2.70
CA ASP A 537 0.48 26.19 -2.82
C ASP A 537 1.09 27.36 -2.02
N ASP A 538 1.49 27.10 -0.78
CA ASP A 538 2.05 28.08 0.16
C ASP A 538 2.77 27.37 1.32
N PRO A 539 4.11 27.15 1.23
CA PRO A 539 4.88 26.45 2.25
C PRO A 539 4.81 27.10 3.64
N SER A 540 4.55 28.41 3.72
CA SER A 540 4.50 29.14 4.98
C SER A 540 3.37 28.67 5.92
N LYS A 541 2.33 28.03 5.35
CA LYS A 541 1.20 27.43 6.10
C LYS A 541 1.59 26.25 6.97
N LEU A 542 2.76 25.65 6.73
CA LEU A 542 3.27 24.57 7.58
C LEU A 542 4.09 25.09 8.76
N HIS A 543 4.37 26.40 8.83
CA HIS A 543 5.12 27.02 9.93
C HIS A 543 6.46 26.32 10.22
N LEU A 544 7.11 25.80 9.17
CA LEU A 544 8.40 25.13 9.28
C LEU A 544 9.55 26.13 9.25
N ALA A 545 10.55 25.89 10.08
CA ALA A 545 11.78 26.67 10.16
C ALA A 545 12.99 25.72 10.23
N LYS A 546 14.20 26.28 10.18
CA LYS A 546 15.49 25.55 10.25
C LYS A 546 15.63 24.68 11.50
N HIS A 547 14.77 24.90 12.48
CA HIS A 547 14.74 24.16 13.72
C HIS A 547 13.68 23.06 13.81
N SER A 548 12.70 23.10 12.91
CA SER A 548 11.56 22.19 12.93
C SER A 548 11.99 20.76 12.66
N ILE A 549 11.46 19.84 13.44
CA ILE A 549 11.62 18.40 13.30
C ILE A 549 10.36 17.85 12.66
N VAL A 550 10.49 16.88 11.77
CA VAL A 550 9.35 16.19 11.16
C VAL A 550 9.36 14.71 11.53
N LEU A 551 8.21 14.15 11.91
CA LEU A 551 8.00 12.72 12.09
C LEU A 551 6.93 12.21 11.10
N ALA A 552 7.35 11.44 10.09
CA ALA A 552 6.45 10.84 9.12
C ALA A 552 6.12 9.38 9.48
N ILE A 553 4.84 9.08 9.72
CA ILE A 553 4.38 7.76 10.18
C ILE A 553 3.68 7.02 9.04
N SER A 554 4.15 5.81 8.73
CA SER A 554 3.53 4.92 7.74
C SER A 554 3.97 3.48 7.98
N GLN A 555 3.05 2.60 8.41
CA GLN A 555 3.45 1.21 8.67
C GLN A 555 4.06 0.51 7.44
N SER A 556 3.50 0.72 6.25
CA SER A 556 4.04 0.08 5.04
C SER A 556 5.38 0.68 4.59
N GLY A 557 5.68 1.91 5.01
CA GLY A 557 6.77 2.71 4.42
C GLY A 557 6.58 3.00 2.93
N GLN A 558 5.38 2.80 2.39
CA GLN A 558 5.06 2.88 0.95
C GLN A 558 3.78 3.66 0.63
N THR A 559 3.04 4.10 1.65
CA THR A 559 1.83 4.92 1.47
C THR A 559 2.16 6.15 0.65
N PHE A 560 1.57 6.27 -0.54
CA PHE A 560 2.05 7.18 -1.58
C PHE A 560 2.20 8.63 -1.08
N PRO A 561 1.19 9.30 -0.51
CA PRO A 561 1.38 10.68 -0.05
C PRO A 561 2.41 10.84 1.08
N THR A 562 2.53 9.86 1.97
CA THR A 562 3.54 9.93 3.05
C THR A 562 4.94 9.74 2.50
N LEU A 563 5.14 8.81 1.54
CA LEU A 563 6.41 8.64 0.85
C LEU A 563 6.80 9.90 0.07
N GLN A 564 5.84 10.51 -0.62
CA GLN A 564 6.07 11.77 -1.34
C GLN A 564 6.40 12.94 -0.41
N ALA A 565 5.68 13.07 0.72
CA ALA A 565 6.02 14.04 1.74
C ALA A 565 7.42 13.78 2.33
N THR A 566 7.81 12.52 2.49
CA THR A 566 9.15 12.14 2.96
C THR A 566 10.23 12.60 1.99
N HIS A 567 10.04 12.40 0.68
CA HIS A 567 10.95 12.91 -0.34
C HIS A 567 11.08 14.45 -0.30
N ALA A 568 9.95 15.14 -0.19
CA ALA A 568 9.93 16.60 -0.12
C ALA A 568 10.64 17.12 1.15
N PHE A 569 10.38 16.51 2.31
CA PHE A 569 11.04 16.89 3.56
C PHE A 569 12.53 16.57 3.58
N GLU A 570 12.97 15.46 3.00
CA GLU A 570 14.39 15.16 2.87
C GLU A 570 15.10 16.19 1.98
N ALA A 571 14.45 16.66 0.91
CA ALA A 571 14.97 17.76 0.10
C ALA A 571 15.08 19.08 0.91
N LEU A 572 14.03 19.44 1.65
CA LEU A 572 14.05 20.63 2.53
C LEU A 572 15.14 20.53 3.61
N ARG A 573 15.38 19.33 4.16
CA ARG A 573 16.45 19.08 5.13
C ARG A 573 17.83 19.27 4.49
N GLN A 574 18.05 18.74 3.30
CA GLN A 574 19.31 18.92 2.55
C GLN A 574 19.56 20.39 2.21
N GLN A 575 18.51 21.15 1.92
CA GLN A 575 18.55 22.60 1.71
C GLN A 575 18.63 23.41 3.03
N ARG A 576 18.69 22.74 4.19
CA ARG A 576 18.72 23.36 5.53
C ARG A 576 17.53 24.29 5.81
N GLN A 577 16.37 23.99 5.22
CA GLN A 577 15.11 24.71 5.47
C GLN A 577 14.35 24.15 6.68
N ILE A 578 14.57 22.87 7.01
CA ILE A 578 14.13 22.22 8.24
C ILE A 578 15.31 21.64 9.02
N GLY A 579 15.11 21.37 10.31
CA GLY A 579 16.14 20.82 11.18
C GLY A 579 16.43 19.36 10.89
N GLU A 580 15.43 18.50 11.05
CA GLU A 580 15.60 17.05 10.86
C GLU A 580 14.30 16.33 10.46
N LEU A 581 14.44 15.16 9.84
CA LEU A 581 13.35 14.28 9.44
C LEU A 581 13.53 12.88 10.04
N PHE A 582 12.54 12.43 10.80
CA PHE A 582 12.38 11.07 11.29
C PHE A 582 11.22 10.37 10.59
N ILE A 583 11.33 9.06 10.44
CA ILE A 583 10.25 8.21 9.93
C ILE A 583 9.89 7.12 10.93
N MET A 584 8.64 6.67 10.93
CA MET A 584 8.20 5.47 11.63
C MET A 584 7.58 4.46 10.67
N THR A 585 8.14 3.27 10.61
CA THR A 585 7.73 2.19 9.69
C THR A 585 7.55 0.84 10.42
N GLY A 586 6.90 -0.12 9.74
CA GLY A 586 6.75 -1.48 10.26
C GLY A 586 8.03 -2.31 10.19
N GLU A 587 8.94 -1.95 9.29
CA GLU A 587 10.21 -2.62 9.01
C GLU A 587 11.27 -1.55 8.69
N LEU A 588 12.55 -1.87 8.97
CA LEU A 588 13.68 -1.01 8.62
C LEU A 588 13.78 -0.85 7.10
N CYS A 589 13.85 -1.98 6.38
CA CYS A 589 13.94 -2.04 4.93
C CYS A 589 12.63 -1.61 4.25
N SER A 590 12.47 -0.31 4.03
CA SER A 590 11.28 0.29 3.39
C SER A 590 11.64 1.37 2.38
N LEU A 591 10.70 1.72 1.49
CA LEU A 591 10.89 2.81 0.51
C LEU A 591 11.09 4.17 1.20
N MET A 592 10.40 4.43 2.32
CA MET A 592 10.64 5.63 3.13
C MET A 592 12.05 5.64 3.73
N GLY A 593 12.58 4.50 4.17
CA GLY A 593 13.97 4.42 4.64
C GLY A 593 14.96 4.70 3.51
N SER A 594 14.74 4.16 2.30
CA SER A 594 15.54 4.50 1.12
C SER A 594 15.41 5.98 0.73
N ALA A 595 14.22 6.59 0.93
CA ALA A 595 13.98 7.99 0.62
C ALA A 595 14.91 8.92 1.42
N ILE A 596 15.12 8.61 2.70
CA ILE A 596 16.05 9.32 3.60
C ILE A 596 17.49 8.80 3.51
N SER A 597 17.85 8.06 2.46
CA SER A 597 19.22 7.54 2.24
C SER A 597 19.70 6.54 3.30
N GLN A 598 18.80 5.73 3.88
CA GLN A 598 19.20 4.51 4.59
C GLN A 598 19.58 3.43 3.57
N TYR A 599 20.79 2.89 3.72
CA TYR A 599 21.28 1.74 2.98
C TYR A 599 21.14 0.46 3.83
N TYR A 600 20.96 -0.68 3.18
CA TYR A 600 20.68 -1.97 3.85
C TYR A 600 21.73 -3.05 3.57
N TYR A 601 22.92 -2.64 3.11
CA TYR A 601 24.09 -3.51 2.99
C TYR A 601 24.56 -3.91 4.39
N LYS A 602 25.23 -5.08 4.52
CA LYS A 602 25.62 -5.65 5.83
C LYS A 602 26.39 -4.67 6.72
N GLU A 603 27.30 -3.88 6.14
CA GLU A 603 28.14 -2.90 6.84
C GLU A 603 27.59 -1.46 6.80
N SER A 604 26.33 -1.26 6.39
CA SER A 604 25.75 0.08 6.30
C SER A 604 25.56 0.67 7.68
N THR A 605 26.01 1.92 7.87
CA THR A 605 25.72 2.68 9.09
C THR A 605 24.25 3.03 9.17
N PHE A 606 23.65 2.80 10.33
CA PHE A 606 22.29 3.21 10.60
C PHE A 606 22.18 4.73 10.75
N THR A 607 21.21 5.33 10.05
CA THR A 607 21.03 6.79 10.00
C THR A 607 20.52 7.41 11.30
N ARG A 608 20.01 6.60 12.25
CA ARG A 608 19.38 7.05 13.50
C ARG A 608 18.12 7.91 13.31
N ARG A 609 17.48 7.82 12.14
CA ARG A 609 16.29 8.60 11.76
C ARG A 609 15.05 7.72 11.52
N ILE A 610 15.10 6.46 11.95
CA ILE A 610 14.05 5.47 11.70
C ILE A 610 13.60 4.83 13.00
N PHE A 611 12.33 5.02 13.34
CA PHE A 611 11.64 4.22 14.35
C PHE A 611 10.97 3.02 13.68
N VAL A 612 11.17 1.84 14.23
CA VAL A 612 10.53 0.61 13.76
C VAL A 612 9.66 0.03 14.83
N ASN A 613 8.38 -0.13 14.52
CA ASN A 613 7.42 -0.63 15.48
C ASN A 613 7.46 -2.17 15.67
N GLY A 614 8.29 -2.88 14.89
CA GLY A 614 8.49 -4.33 15.01
C GLY A 614 7.29 -5.17 14.57
N SER A 615 6.21 -4.56 14.07
CA SER A 615 5.04 -5.32 13.63
C SER A 615 5.27 -6.10 12.34
N GLY A 616 6.30 -5.78 11.55
CA GLY A 616 6.60 -6.49 10.30
C GLY A 616 5.51 -6.32 9.24
N ARG A 617 5.60 -7.15 8.19
CA ARG A 617 4.53 -7.31 7.18
C ARG A 617 3.33 -8.04 7.77
N ARG A 618 2.13 -7.57 7.42
CA ARG A 618 0.85 -8.21 7.81
C ARG A 618 -0.07 -8.33 6.61
N MET A 619 -0.88 -9.39 6.55
CA MET A 619 -1.78 -9.65 5.43
C MET A 619 -3.19 -9.05 5.61
N ALA A 620 -3.63 -8.82 6.86
CA ALA A 620 -4.96 -8.30 7.13
C ALA A 620 -5.07 -6.83 6.69
N GLU A 621 -6.12 -6.48 5.96
CA GLU A 621 -6.45 -5.07 5.68
C GLU A 621 -7.06 -4.34 6.90
N PRO A 622 -7.96 -4.98 7.69
CA PRO A 622 -8.37 -4.45 8.99
C PRO A 622 -7.18 -4.50 9.96
N THR A 623 -6.46 -3.39 10.10
CA THR A 623 -5.22 -3.31 10.88
C THR A 623 -5.46 -3.41 12.38
N THR A 624 -4.77 -4.32 13.07
CA THR A 624 -4.82 -4.49 14.53
C THR A 624 -3.41 -4.39 15.14
N VAL A 625 -2.58 -5.42 15.01
CA VAL A 625 -1.24 -5.50 15.61
C VAL A 625 -0.32 -4.37 15.19
N VAL A 626 -0.44 -3.92 13.95
CA VAL A 626 0.26 -2.75 13.41
C VAL A 626 0.00 -1.49 14.22
N ILE A 627 -1.27 -1.26 14.57
CA ILE A 627 -1.71 -0.08 15.34
C ILE A 627 -1.25 -0.23 16.79
N ALA A 628 -1.42 -1.41 17.36
CA ALA A 628 -0.97 -1.70 18.72
C ALA A 628 0.54 -1.48 18.87
N ALA A 629 1.32 -1.96 17.92
CA ALA A 629 2.78 -1.81 17.90
C ALA A 629 3.23 -0.36 17.70
N ALA A 630 2.61 0.37 16.76
CA ALA A 630 2.90 1.81 16.57
C ALA A 630 2.56 2.62 17.82
N HIS A 631 1.40 2.35 18.42
CA HIS A 631 1.00 2.95 19.68
C HIS A 631 2.02 2.65 20.79
N ALA A 632 2.39 1.38 21.02
CA ALA A 632 3.39 1.05 22.04
C ALA A 632 4.76 1.71 21.78
N THR A 633 5.21 1.75 20.52
CA THR A 633 6.47 2.41 20.14
C THR A 633 6.45 3.91 20.46
N LEU A 634 5.32 4.58 20.23
CA LEU A 634 5.16 5.99 20.59
C LEU A 634 5.02 6.21 22.10
N THR A 635 4.48 5.23 22.85
CA THR A 635 4.50 5.28 24.32
C THR A 635 5.93 5.20 24.83
N GLU A 636 6.73 4.27 24.30
CA GLU A 636 8.15 4.14 24.66
C GLU A 636 8.94 5.39 24.30
N LEU A 637 8.68 5.98 23.12
CA LEU A 637 9.29 7.25 22.72
C LEU A 637 8.92 8.37 23.69
N LEU A 638 7.63 8.52 24.05
CA LEU A 638 7.17 9.55 25.00
C LEU A 638 7.90 9.44 26.34
N LEU A 639 7.96 8.24 26.92
CA LEU A 639 8.61 7.97 28.20
C LEU A 639 10.13 8.20 28.11
N THR A 640 10.76 7.75 27.04
CA THR A 640 12.19 7.95 26.79
C THR A 640 12.54 9.43 26.70
N LEU A 641 11.78 10.21 25.93
CA LEU A 641 11.96 11.66 25.84
C LEU A 641 11.79 12.31 27.22
N GLY A 642 10.73 11.95 27.97
CA GLY A 642 10.53 12.43 29.33
C GLY A 642 11.71 12.15 30.26
N HIS A 643 12.21 10.93 30.28
CA HIS A 643 13.36 10.54 31.10
C HIS A 643 14.64 11.25 30.68
N ARG A 644 14.92 11.38 29.38
CA ARG A 644 16.13 12.03 28.85
C ARG A 644 16.15 13.51 29.18
N LEU A 645 15.07 14.24 28.91
CA LEU A 645 14.98 15.66 29.22
C LEU A 645 15.08 15.89 30.74
N ARG A 646 14.37 15.11 31.56
CA ARG A 646 14.44 15.25 33.02
C ARG A 646 15.83 14.94 33.59
N SER A 647 16.54 13.97 33.02
CA SER A 647 17.90 13.61 33.44
C SER A 647 18.93 14.65 33.02
N HIS A 648 18.73 15.31 31.87
CA HIS A 648 19.64 16.36 31.39
C HIS A 648 19.47 17.68 32.16
N PHE A 649 18.27 17.96 32.67
CA PHE A 649 17.95 19.16 33.45
C PHE A 649 17.49 18.81 34.89
N PRO A 650 18.38 18.28 35.75
CA PRO A 650 18.01 17.81 37.09
C PRO A 650 17.70 18.94 38.09
N ASP A 651 18.44 20.06 38.01
CA ASP A 651 18.43 21.15 39.00
C ASP A 651 17.75 22.45 38.49
N ARG A 652 17.06 22.39 37.35
CA ARG A 652 16.58 23.56 36.60
C ARG A 652 15.05 23.55 36.41
N PRO A 653 14.42 24.71 36.13
CA PRO A 653 12.99 24.76 35.80
C PRO A 653 12.63 23.78 34.69
N ASP A 654 11.40 23.27 34.77
CA ASP A 654 10.90 22.16 33.95
C ASP A 654 11.12 22.42 32.44
N PRO A 655 11.87 21.57 31.71
CA PRO A 655 12.18 21.80 30.30
C PRO A 655 10.90 21.76 29.47
N PHE A 656 10.64 22.79 28.65
CA PHE A 656 9.34 23.00 27.99
C PHE A 656 8.14 22.96 28.95
N ASN A 657 8.34 23.44 30.19
CA ASN A 657 7.37 23.38 31.28
C ASN A 657 6.86 21.95 31.56
N MET A 658 7.76 20.96 31.46
CA MET A 658 7.45 19.54 31.62
C MET A 658 6.57 19.25 32.85
N SER A 659 5.36 18.73 32.61
CA SER A 659 4.30 18.57 33.62
C SER A 659 4.58 17.47 34.65
N LEU A 660 5.38 16.46 34.30
CA LEU A 660 5.58 15.26 35.11
C LEU A 660 6.99 15.18 35.72
N SER A 661 7.06 14.72 36.98
CA SER A 661 8.32 14.41 37.67
C SER A 661 8.83 13.01 37.32
N LYS A 662 10.04 12.68 37.81
CA LYS A 662 10.65 11.35 37.62
C LYS A 662 9.77 10.22 38.17
N ASP A 663 9.18 10.40 39.36
CA ASP A 663 8.34 9.39 40.00
C ASP A 663 7.05 9.12 39.22
N HIS A 664 6.47 10.17 38.64
CA HIS A 664 5.31 10.04 37.75
C HIS A 664 5.64 9.22 36.50
N LEU A 665 6.82 9.41 35.90
CA LEU A 665 7.24 8.61 34.74
C LEU A 665 7.46 7.14 35.10
N LEU A 666 8.12 6.87 36.24
CA LEU A 666 8.30 5.51 36.76
C LEU A 666 6.95 4.82 37.00
N TYR A 667 5.98 5.55 37.53
CA TYR A 667 4.61 5.05 37.70
C TYR A 667 3.94 4.68 36.37
N LEU A 668 4.11 5.49 35.31
CA LEU A 668 3.62 5.13 33.97
C LEU A 668 4.33 3.89 33.41
N GLU A 669 5.62 3.69 33.71
CA GLU A 669 6.36 2.47 33.35
C GLU A 669 5.87 1.22 34.09
N GLU A 670 5.45 1.36 35.35
CA GLU A 670 4.81 0.28 36.12
C GLU A 670 3.48 -0.12 35.48
N ILE A 671 2.63 0.85 35.13
CA ILE A 671 1.37 0.60 34.40
C ILE A 671 1.67 -0.08 33.06
N LYS A 672 2.67 0.40 32.31
CA LYS A 672 3.12 -0.23 31.06
C LYS A 672 3.51 -1.69 31.29
N THR A 673 4.26 -1.97 32.35
CA THR A 673 4.71 -3.31 32.66
C THR A 673 3.54 -4.25 32.98
N ASP A 674 2.56 -3.79 33.74
CA ASP A 674 1.33 -4.57 33.99
C ASP A 674 0.52 -4.78 32.71
N LEU A 675 0.33 -3.73 31.91
CA LEU A 675 -0.37 -3.78 30.63
C LEU A 675 0.19 -4.91 29.76
N LEU A 676 1.52 -4.96 29.59
CA LEU A 676 2.18 -5.94 28.73
C LEU A 676 2.13 -7.37 29.29
N LYS A 677 2.25 -7.53 30.61
CA LYS A 677 2.34 -8.86 31.25
C LYS A 677 0.99 -9.51 31.47
N SER A 678 -0.02 -8.75 31.89
CA SER A 678 -1.29 -9.29 32.39
C SER A 678 -2.47 -8.90 31.51
N ARG A 679 -2.60 -7.60 31.20
CA ARG A 679 -3.81 -7.02 30.59
C ARG A 679 -3.93 -7.38 29.11
N VAL A 680 -2.91 -7.11 28.30
CA VAL A 680 -2.95 -7.41 26.85
C VAL A 680 -3.21 -8.90 26.60
N PRO A 681 -2.50 -9.85 27.25
CA PRO A 681 -2.80 -11.28 27.13
C PRO A 681 -4.24 -11.66 27.52
N SER A 682 -4.80 -11.00 28.53
CA SER A 682 -6.16 -11.28 28.98
C SER A 682 -7.24 -10.78 28.01
N LEU A 683 -6.93 -9.81 27.15
CA LEU A 683 -7.84 -9.27 26.12
C LEU A 683 -7.74 -9.98 24.77
N THR A 684 -6.56 -10.51 24.44
CA THR A 684 -6.30 -11.20 23.15
C THR A 684 -6.42 -12.72 23.23
N GLY A 685 -6.31 -13.29 24.44
CA GLY A 685 -6.39 -14.73 24.66
C GLY A 685 -5.10 -15.48 24.35
N SER A 686 -3.95 -14.82 24.34
CA SER A 686 -2.63 -15.40 24.04
C SER A 686 -1.51 -14.75 24.88
N THR A 687 -0.46 -15.49 25.20
CA THR A 687 0.76 -14.96 25.85
C THR A 687 1.71 -14.34 24.82
N SER A 688 2.75 -13.65 25.29
CA SER A 688 3.90 -13.22 24.47
C SER A 688 4.61 -14.38 23.76
N ASP A 689 4.57 -15.59 24.32
CA ASP A 689 5.14 -16.79 23.70
C ASP A 689 4.21 -17.45 22.67
N GLY A 690 3.06 -16.83 22.37
CA GLY A 690 2.05 -17.37 21.46
C GLY A 690 1.22 -18.52 22.05
N LYS A 691 1.30 -18.78 23.36
CA LYS A 691 0.49 -19.83 24.01
C LYS A 691 -0.93 -19.31 24.27
N PRO A 692 -1.99 -20.08 23.98
CA PRO A 692 -3.36 -19.66 24.22
C PRO A 692 -3.65 -19.55 25.73
N ILE A 693 -4.43 -18.54 26.12
CA ILE A 693 -4.89 -18.30 27.49
C ILE A 693 -6.41 -18.28 27.52
N LYS A 694 -7.00 -18.91 28.55
CA LYS A 694 -8.44 -18.84 28.83
C LYS A 694 -8.74 -17.79 29.90
N SER A 695 -8.63 -16.51 29.57
CA SER A 695 -9.05 -15.43 30.47
C SER A 695 -10.57 -15.23 30.44
N ILE A 696 -11.15 -14.82 31.58
CA ILE A 696 -12.58 -14.53 31.70
C ILE A 696 -12.96 -13.33 30.82
N GLU A 697 -12.11 -12.32 30.76
CA GLU A 697 -12.29 -11.10 29.95
C GLU A 697 -12.38 -11.46 28.46
N TYR A 698 -11.40 -12.20 27.93
CA TYR A 698 -11.42 -12.68 26.53
C TYR A 698 -12.71 -13.45 26.20
N GLN A 699 -13.10 -14.41 27.04
CA GLN A 699 -14.31 -15.21 26.80
C GLN A 699 -15.58 -14.34 26.84
N THR A 700 -15.63 -13.34 27.72
CA THR A 700 -16.76 -12.40 27.82
C THR A 700 -16.85 -11.51 26.58
N ILE A 701 -15.72 -11.02 26.10
CA ILE A 701 -15.63 -10.22 24.87
C ILE A 701 -16.10 -11.05 23.66
N LEU A 702 -15.57 -12.28 23.50
CA LEU A 702 -15.96 -13.17 22.41
C LEU A 702 -17.45 -13.51 22.44
N ARG A 703 -17.99 -13.81 23.62
CA ARG A 703 -19.40 -14.15 23.80
C ARG A 703 -20.28 -12.97 23.38
N SER A 704 -19.94 -11.76 23.81
CA SER A 704 -20.69 -10.54 23.51
C SER A 704 -20.65 -10.21 22.01
N GLY A 705 -19.48 -10.31 21.36
CA GLY A 705 -19.36 -10.13 19.91
C GLY A 705 -20.16 -11.17 19.11
N ARG A 706 -20.15 -12.43 19.54
CA ARG A 706 -20.96 -13.51 18.92
C ARG A 706 -22.46 -13.32 19.12
N GLN A 707 -22.88 -12.76 20.26
CA GLN A 707 -24.29 -12.40 20.50
C GLN A 707 -24.74 -11.31 19.52
N TRP A 708 -23.96 -10.24 19.35
CA TRP A 708 -24.26 -9.22 18.34
C TRP A 708 -24.28 -9.75 16.91
N ALA A 709 -23.50 -10.80 16.60
CA ALA A 709 -23.55 -11.44 15.29
C ALA A 709 -24.94 -11.98 14.94
N ALA A 710 -25.70 -12.44 15.94
CA ALA A 710 -27.07 -12.90 15.75
C ALA A 710 -28.00 -11.79 15.22
N HIS A 711 -27.71 -10.52 15.54
CA HIS A 711 -28.49 -9.38 15.02
C HIS A 711 -28.30 -9.18 13.52
N ILE A 712 -27.10 -9.47 13.02
CA ILE A 712 -26.72 -9.32 11.62
C ILE A 712 -27.12 -10.56 10.81
N THR A 713 -26.98 -11.76 11.38
CA THR A 713 -27.35 -13.02 10.72
C THR A 713 -28.86 -13.32 10.78
N GLU A 714 -29.65 -12.56 11.55
CA GLU A 714 -31.10 -12.71 11.64
C GLU A 714 -31.76 -12.73 10.25
N THR A 715 -31.52 -11.70 9.43
CA THR A 715 -32.14 -11.58 8.10
C THR A 715 -31.83 -12.78 7.20
N PRO A 716 -30.57 -13.19 6.97
CA PRO A 716 -30.29 -14.34 6.11
C PRO A 716 -30.82 -15.66 6.68
N ILE A 717 -30.77 -15.88 8.01
CA ILE A 717 -31.30 -17.10 8.64
C ILE A 717 -32.81 -17.19 8.43
N VAL A 718 -33.52 -16.09 8.70
CA VAL A 718 -34.98 -15.98 8.53
C VAL A 718 -35.40 -16.24 7.08
N TRP A 719 -34.65 -15.68 6.12
CA TRP A 719 -34.89 -15.93 4.70
C TRP A 719 -34.65 -17.39 4.33
N SER A 720 -33.60 -18.01 4.86
CA SER A 720 -33.35 -19.45 4.62
C SER A 720 -34.44 -20.34 5.18
N ILE A 721 -34.92 -20.05 6.41
CA ILE A 721 -36.05 -20.78 7.01
C ILE A 721 -37.29 -20.62 6.14
N HIS A 722 -37.60 -19.40 5.71
CA HIS A 722 -38.76 -19.15 4.88
C HIS A 722 -38.66 -19.79 3.49
N ALA A 723 -37.49 -19.75 2.86
CA ALA A 723 -37.25 -20.40 1.57
C ALA A 723 -37.41 -21.93 1.67
N ALA A 724 -36.91 -22.54 2.75
CA ALA A 724 -37.12 -23.96 3.01
C ALA A 724 -38.60 -24.28 3.24
N TYR A 725 -39.31 -23.44 4.00
CA TYR A 725 -40.76 -23.56 4.18
C TYR A 725 -41.50 -23.55 2.84
N VAL A 726 -41.24 -22.56 1.98
CA VAL A 726 -41.86 -22.45 0.64
C VAL A 726 -41.53 -23.66 -0.23
N LEU A 727 -40.27 -24.11 -0.24
CA LEU A 727 -39.85 -25.27 -1.03
C LEU A 727 -40.59 -26.54 -0.62
N VAL A 728 -40.80 -26.75 0.68
CA VAL A 728 -41.55 -27.90 1.21
C VAL A 728 -43.04 -27.77 0.88
N THR A 729 -43.69 -26.65 1.22
CA THR A 729 -45.15 -26.53 1.11
C THR A 729 -45.62 -26.39 -0.33
N VAL A 730 -44.88 -25.68 -1.19
CA VAL A 730 -45.21 -25.56 -2.61
C VAL A 730 -44.75 -26.79 -3.37
N GLY A 731 -43.54 -27.31 -3.10
CA GLY A 731 -42.99 -28.47 -3.79
C GLY A 731 -43.77 -29.77 -3.53
N LEU A 732 -44.33 -29.93 -2.32
CA LEU A 732 -45.18 -31.08 -1.96
C LEU A 732 -46.68 -30.81 -2.13
N GLY A 733 -47.08 -29.58 -2.49
CA GLY A 733 -48.49 -29.20 -2.62
C GLY A 733 -49.29 -29.24 -1.30
N THR A 734 -48.63 -29.00 -0.16
CA THR A 734 -49.20 -29.09 1.18
C THR A 734 -49.08 -27.76 1.95
N PRO A 735 -50.03 -26.82 1.73
CA PRO A 735 -50.06 -25.57 2.50
C PRO A 735 -50.32 -25.84 3.99
N LEU A 736 -49.55 -25.21 4.87
CA LEU A 736 -49.51 -25.54 6.29
C LEU A 736 -50.88 -25.41 6.99
N VAL A 737 -51.55 -24.27 6.82
CA VAL A 737 -52.80 -23.96 7.53
C VAL A 737 -53.93 -24.82 6.99
N GLN A 738 -54.00 -25.02 5.68
CA GLN A 738 -54.95 -25.97 5.08
C GLN A 738 -54.71 -27.41 5.52
N THR A 739 -53.46 -27.87 5.56
CA THR A 739 -53.12 -29.22 6.02
C THR A 739 -53.48 -29.41 7.48
N LEU A 740 -53.18 -28.42 8.35
CA LEU A 740 -53.58 -28.46 9.75
C LEU A 740 -55.10 -28.43 9.93
N LEU A 741 -55.82 -27.60 9.18
CA LEU A 741 -57.29 -27.56 9.22
C LEU A 741 -57.90 -28.90 8.81
N ARG A 742 -57.41 -29.49 7.70
CA ARG A 742 -57.85 -30.83 7.25
C ARG A 742 -57.53 -31.91 8.27
N ALA A 743 -56.36 -31.86 8.90
CA ALA A 743 -55.97 -32.80 9.94
C ALA A 743 -56.85 -32.66 11.20
N VAL A 744 -57.14 -31.45 11.65
CA VAL A 744 -58.03 -31.20 12.81
C VAL A 744 -59.45 -31.68 12.52
N VAL A 745 -59.99 -31.37 11.34
CA VAL A 745 -61.33 -31.86 10.93
C VAL A 745 -61.37 -33.39 10.91
N ALA A 746 -60.31 -34.04 10.40
CA ALA A 746 -60.21 -35.49 10.36
C ALA A 746 -60.07 -36.13 11.75
N ILE A 747 -59.22 -35.58 12.63
CA ILE A 747 -58.93 -36.11 13.98
C ILE A 747 -60.11 -35.88 14.93
N ALA A 748 -60.75 -34.72 14.86
CA ALA A 748 -61.88 -34.36 15.73
C ALA A 748 -63.24 -34.87 15.21
N HIS A 749 -63.25 -35.65 14.13
CA HIS A 749 -64.45 -36.16 13.45
C HIS A 749 -65.50 -35.07 13.18
N LEU A 750 -65.05 -33.86 12.84
CA LEU A 750 -65.94 -32.73 12.61
C LEU A 750 -66.66 -32.88 11.26
N PRO A 751 -67.95 -32.47 11.16
CA PRO A 751 -68.68 -32.55 9.91
C PRO A 751 -67.99 -31.78 8.78
N ALA A 752 -68.09 -32.30 7.55
CA ALA A 752 -67.49 -31.70 6.35
C ALA A 752 -67.93 -30.25 6.09
N VAL A 753 -69.00 -29.79 6.74
CA VAL A 753 -69.44 -28.39 6.77
C VAL A 753 -68.27 -27.47 7.14
N PHE A 754 -67.41 -27.82 8.09
CA PHE A 754 -66.26 -26.97 8.47
C PHE A 754 -65.24 -26.68 7.35
N LEU A 755 -65.33 -27.36 6.20
CA LEU A 755 -64.55 -27.05 5.00
C LEU A 755 -64.95 -25.71 4.34
N TRP A 756 -66.07 -25.07 4.72
CA TRP A 756 -66.38 -23.68 4.29
C TRP A 756 -65.33 -22.67 4.76
N LEU A 757 -64.50 -23.03 5.77
CA LEU A 757 -63.37 -22.23 6.25
C LEU A 757 -62.12 -22.33 5.35
N LEU A 758 -62.10 -23.19 4.34
CA LEU A 758 -60.95 -23.37 3.43
C LEU A 758 -60.48 -22.08 2.72
N PRO A 759 -61.36 -21.16 2.29
CA PRO A 759 -60.93 -19.87 1.74
C PRO A 759 -60.19 -19.00 2.77
N LEU A 760 -60.63 -19.03 4.04
CA LEU A 760 -59.95 -18.34 5.13
C LEU A 760 -58.60 -19.00 5.47
N ALA A 761 -58.53 -20.33 5.43
CA ALA A 761 -57.25 -21.06 5.59
C ALA A 761 -56.29 -20.76 4.43
N THR A 762 -56.79 -20.69 3.20
CA THR A 762 -56.02 -20.27 2.02
C THR A 762 -55.49 -18.85 2.19
N LEU A 763 -56.33 -17.90 2.64
CA LEU A 763 -55.91 -16.54 2.94
C LEU A 763 -54.83 -16.51 4.03
N ALA A 764 -54.97 -17.33 5.08
CA ALA A 764 -53.97 -17.45 6.13
C ALA A 764 -52.64 -18.01 5.62
N ASP A 765 -52.66 -19.05 4.77
CA ASP A 765 -51.45 -19.56 4.10
C ASP A 765 -50.80 -18.46 3.23
N ILE A 766 -51.59 -17.70 2.46
CA ILE A 766 -51.11 -16.54 1.68
C ILE A 766 -50.43 -15.52 2.59
N LEU A 767 -51.03 -15.21 3.74
CA LEU A 767 -50.43 -14.30 4.73
C LEU A 767 -49.13 -14.85 5.32
N VAL A 768 -49.02 -16.16 5.54
CA VAL A 768 -47.77 -16.81 5.97
C VAL A 768 -46.71 -16.75 4.86
N TYR A 769 -47.09 -16.87 3.58
CA TYR A 769 -46.16 -16.67 2.48
C TYR A 769 -45.69 -15.22 2.34
N ILE A 770 -46.58 -14.24 2.51
CA ILE A 770 -46.24 -12.81 2.38
C ILE A 770 -45.43 -12.32 3.59
N PHE A 771 -45.87 -12.66 4.81
CA PHE A 771 -45.30 -12.15 6.05
C PHE A 771 -44.40 -13.15 6.78
N GLY A 772 -44.17 -14.34 6.21
CA GLY A 772 -43.37 -15.41 6.79
C GLY A 772 -42.00 -14.97 7.29
N PRO A 773 -41.19 -14.23 6.51
CA PRO A 773 -39.90 -13.72 6.99
C PRO A 773 -40.05 -12.88 8.27
N TRP A 774 -41.08 -12.04 8.36
CA TRP A 774 -41.32 -11.27 9.57
C TRP A 774 -41.72 -12.17 10.76
N LEU A 775 -42.61 -13.16 10.55
CA LEU A 775 -43.02 -14.11 11.58
C LEU A 775 -41.85 -14.95 12.11
N TRP A 776 -41.01 -15.48 11.20
CA TRP A 776 -39.81 -16.23 11.59
C TRP A 776 -38.80 -15.35 12.34
N ALA A 777 -38.68 -14.06 12.00
CA ALA A 777 -37.84 -13.13 12.75
C ALA A 777 -38.34 -12.93 14.18
N VAL A 778 -39.66 -12.78 14.37
CA VAL A 778 -40.27 -12.70 15.71
C VAL A 778 -40.02 -13.99 16.50
N GLY A 779 -40.26 -15.15 15.89
CA GLY A 779 -40.01 -16.45 16.52
C GLY A 779 -38.54 -16.65 16.89
N LEU A 780 -37.62 -16.31 16.00
CA LEU A 780 -36.17 -16.40 16.25
C LEU A 780 -35.75 -15.49 17.42
N ARG A 781 -36.28 -14.26 17.47
CA ARG A 781 -36.00 -13.33 18.58
C ARG A 781 -36.56 -13.83 19.89
N TYR A 782 -37.76 -14.41 19.90
CA TYR A 782 -38.35 -15.03 21.08
C TYR A 782 -37.45 -16.13 21.63
N LEU A 783 -36.99 -17.05 20.77
CA LEU A 783 -36.07 -18.13 21.15
C LEU A 783 -34.70 -17.62 21.63
N GLN A 784 -34.26 -16.47 21.12
CA GLN A 784 -32.99 -15.84 21.49
C GLN A 784 -33.10 -14.89 22.69
N GLY A 785 -34.29 -14.67 23.25
CA GLY A 785 -34.51 -13.69 24.32
C GLY A 785 -34.28 -12.23 23.90
N ARG A 786 -34.43 -11.91 22.61
CA ARG A 786 -34.18 -10.58 22.03
C ARG A 786 -35.47 -9.76 21.90
N PRO A 787 -35.40 -8.40 21.87
CA PRO A 787 -36.59 -7.56 21.71
C PRO A 787 -37.38 -7.87 20.43
N LEU A 788 -38.63 -8.32 20.59
CA LEU A 788 -39.47 -8.79 19.48
C LEU A 788 -39.75 -7.70 18.43
N THR A 789 -39.88 -6.44 18.87
CA THR A 789 -40.24 -5.28 18.04
C THR A 789 -39.04 -4.54 17.43
N ALA A 790 -37.83 -5.12 17.48
CA ALA A 790 -36.67 -4.57 16.78
C ALA A 790 -36.94 -4.43 15.28
N ARG A 791 -36.40 -3.39 14.63
CA ARG A 791 -36.58 -3.21 13.18
C ARG A 791 -35.99 -4.40 12.42
N THR A 792 -36.63 -4.88 11.37
CA THR A 792 -36.06 -5.88 10.44
C THR A 792 -35.27 -5.18 9.33
N GLY A 793 -34.21 -5.81 8.81
CA GLY A 793 -33.37 -5.26 7.73
C GLY A 793 -31.95 -4.91 8.16
N SER A 794 -31.30 -4.00 7.42
CA SER A 794 -29.90 -3.62 7.63
C SER A 794 -29.66 -3.06 9.03
N ARG A 795 -28.50 -3.40 9.60
CA ARG A 795 -28.09 -3.01 10.94
C ARG A 795 -27.20 -1.78 10.89
N THR A 796 -27.40 -0.88 11.85
CA THR A 796 -26.55 0.29 12.05
C THR A 796 -25.77 0.09 13.35
N LEU A 797 -24.46 0.28 13.28
CA LEU A 797 -23.55 0.30 14.40
C LEU A 797 -23.02 1.72 14.58
N VAL A 798 -23.11 2.25 15.80
CA VAL A 798 -22.48 3.51 16.19
C VAL A 798 -21.44 3.20 17.26
N ILE A 799 -20.19 3.60 17.02
CA ILE A 799 -19.06 3.41 17.93
C ILE A 799 -18.73 4.77 18.56
N GLY A 800 -18.81 4.86 19.89
CA GLY A 800 -18.40 6.04 20.65
C GLY A 800 -17.24 5.70 21.58
N ASP A 801 -16.11 6.37 21.42
CA ASP A 801 -14.95 6.34 22.32
C ASP A 801 -14.15 7.65 22.10
N VAL A 802 -12.96 7.80 22.67
CA VAL A 802 -12.05 8.91 22.39
C VAL A 802 -11.67 8.97 20.89
N PRO A 803 -11.35 10.16 20.34
CA PRO A 803 -11.23 10.41 18.90
C PRO A 803 -10.46 9.36 18.10
N TRP A 804 -9.22 9.06 18.50
CA TRP A 804 -8.37 8.11 17.79
C TRP A 804 -8.90 6.67 17.86
N VAL A 805 -9.49 6.25 18.98
CA VAL A 805 -10.05 4.88 19.15
C VAL A 805 -11.28 4.68 18.28
N HIS A 806 -12.23 5.62 18.29
CA HIS A 806 -13.48 5.43 17.54
C HIS A 806 -13.23 5.48 16.02
N HIS A 807 -12.31 6.31 15.54
CA HIS A 807 -11.89 6.32 14.13
C HIS A 807 -11.22 5.01 13.73
N LEU A 808 -10.29 4.50 14.54
CA LEU A 808 -9.60 3.23 14.28
C LEU A 808 -10.58 2.05 14.26
N LEU A 809 -11.51 1.99 15.23
CA LEU A 809 -12.53 0.95 15.28
C LEU A 809 -13.52 1.07 14.12
N GLN A 810 -13.92 2.28 13.72
CA GLN A 810 -14.77 2.45 12.54
C GLN A 810 -14.09 1.91 11.28
N SER A 811 -12.85 2.32 11.01
CA SER A 811 -12.10 1.82 9.84
C SER A 811 -11.94 0.29 9.89
N TYR A 812 -11.60 -0.25 11.05
CA TYR A 812 -11.46 -1.69 11.28
C TYR A 812 -12.76 -2.45 10.98
N VAL A 813 -13.89 -2.05 11.56
CA VAL A 813 -15.18 -2.75 11.37
C VAL A 813 -15.71 -2.56 9.95
N SER A 814 -15.56 -1.37 9.37
CA SER A 814 -15.91 -1.14 7.97
C SER A 814 -15.14 -2.07 7.02
N LYS A 815 -13.83 -2.26 7.25
CA LYS A 815 -13.01 -3.19 6.46
C LYS A 815 -13.45 -4.65 6.68
N LEU A 816 -13.75 -5.04 7.93
CA LEU A 816 -14.27 -6.39 8.26
C LEU A 816 -15.53 -6.77 7.48
N PHE A 817 -16.45 -5.83 7.25
CA PHE A 817 -17.74 -6.08 6.60
C PHE A 817 -17.81 -5.66 5.11
N SER A 818 -16.72 -5.13 4.56
CA SER A 818 -16.69 -4.56 3.20
C SER A 818 -17.00 -5.56 2.06
N LEU A 819 -16.73 -6.85 2.28
CA LEU A 819 -17.08 -7.95 1.36
C LEU A 819 -18.39 -8.66 1.73
N SER A 820 -19.07 -8.22 2.79
CA SER A 820 -20.36 -8.79 3.19
C SER A 820 -21.42 -8.66 2.09
N TYR A 821 -22.44 -9.51 2.16
CA TYR A 821 -23.61 -9.44 1.30
C TYR A 821 -24.58 -8.40 1.86
N GLY A 822 -25.35 -7.71 0.99
CA GLY A 822 -26.25 -6.63 1.43
C GLY A 822 -27.19 -7.04 2.57
N ILE A 823 -27.70 -8.27 2.52
CA ILE A 823 -28.58 -8.87 3.55
C ILE A 823 -27.90 -9.13 4.91
N ALA A 824 -26.57 -9.14 4.96
CA ALA A 824 -25.74 -9.32 6.16
C ALA A 824 -24.73 -8.17 6.34
N SER A 825 -25.04 -7.01 5.76
CA SER A 825 -24.19 -5.81 5.82
C SER A 825 -24.43 -5.02 7.10
N LEU A 826 -23.42 -4.25 7.50
CA LEU A 826 -23.43 -3.40 8.68
C LEU A 826 -23.04 -1.98 8.27
N ASN A 827 -23.91 -1.00 8.56
CA ASN A 827 -23.58 0.40 8.39
C ASN A 827 -22.85 0.88 9.64
N VAL A 828 -21.58 1.24 9.50
CA VAL A 828 -20.70 1.58 10.62
C VAL A 828 -20.50 3.10 10.66
N HIS A 829 -20.79 3.67 11.83
CA HIS A 829 -20.57 5.07 12.14
C HIS A 829 -19.77 5.18 13.44
N SER A 830 -19.07 6.30 13.62
CA SER A 830 -18.43 6.62 14.89
C SER A 830 -18.45 8.12 15.17
N SER A 831 -18.28 8.49 16.44
CA SER A 831 -18.19 9.88 16.88
C SER A 831 -17.73 9.94 18.34
N ASP A 832 -17.15 11.06 18.75
CA ASP A 832 -16.85 11.32 20.17
C ASP A 832 -18.16 11.39 21.00
N PRO A 833 -18.36 10.49 21.99
CA PRO A 833 -19.54 10.48 22.85
C PRO A 833 -19.61 11.65 23.84
N LYS A 834 -18.51 12.36 24.09
CA LYS A 834 -18.47 13.52 25.00
C LYS A 834 -19.01 14.79 24.34
N ASP A 835 -19.00 14.84 23.02
CA ASP A 835 -19.27 16.07 22.26
C ASP A 835 -20.30 15.83 21.15
N HIS A 836 -19.87 15.21 20.05
CA HIS A 836 -20.63 15.27 18.79
C HIS A 836 -21.62 14.11 18.55
N MET A 837 -21.50 12.99 19.28
CA MET A 837 -22.22 11.75 18.95
C MET A 837 -23.75 11.92 18.96
N LEU A 838 -24.29 12.60 19.98
CA LEU A 838 -25.73 12.84 20.08
C LEU A 838 -26.24 13.75 18.97
N TYR A 839 -25.47 14.77 18.61
CA TYR A 839 -25.84 15.69 17.54
C TYR A 839 -25.85 14.98 16.18
N HIS A 840 -24.79 14.23 15.87
CA HIS A 840 -24.66 13.53 14.60
C HIS A 840 -25.58 12.31 14.47
N PHE A 841 -25.86 11.60 15.56
CA PHE A 841 -26.54 10.30 15.50
C PHE A 841 -27.79 10.16 16.36
N GLY A 842 -28.03 11.05 17.34
CA GLY A 842 -29.21 10.96 18.22
C GLY A 842 -30.53 10.91 17.46
N HIS A 843 -30.66 11.71 16.38
CA HIS A 843 -31.83 11.72 15.49
C HIS A 843 -31.92 10.49 14.56
N ARG A 844 -30.87 9.68 14.45
CA ARG A 844 -30.80 8.46 13.62
C ARG A 844 -30.96 7.18 14.43
N VAL A 845 -30.96 7.27 15.76
CA VAL A 845 -31.16 6.12 16.63
C VAL A 845 -32.57 5.56 16.42
N THR A 846 -32.63 4.28 16.06
CA THR A 846 -33.88 3.53 15.91
C THR A 846 -33.81 2.19 16.63
N ARG A 847 -34.95 1.50 16.75
CA ARG A 847 -35.05 0.18 17.38
C ARG A 847 -34.11 -0.84 16.74
N GLY A 848 -33.20 -1.39 17.53
CA GLY A 848 -32.19 -2.33 17.06
C GLY A 848 -30.94 -1.70 16.45
N THR A 849 -30.73 -0.39 16.66
CA THR A 849 -29.43 0.26 16.46
C THR A 849 -28.47 -0.28 17.51
N LEU A 850 -27.27 -0.69 17.08
CA LEU A 850 -26.21 -1.17 17.97
C LEU A 850 -25.31 0.01 18.34
N VAL A 851 -25.06 0.21 19.63
CA VAL A 851 -24.20 1.26 20.15
C VAL A 851 -23.10 0.63 20.99
N PHE A 852 -21.85 0.79 20.55
CA PHE A 852 -20.67 0.38 21.29
C PHE A 852 -20.05 1.61 21.94
N LEU A 853 -19.97 1.63 23.27
CA LEU A 853 -19.61 2.82 24.03
C LEU A 853 -18.41 2.55 24.93
N GLY A 854 -17.26 3.14 24.61
CA GLY A 854 -16.08 3.16 25.47
C GLY A 854 -16.22 4.21 26.56
N VAL A 855 -16.08 3.79 27.82
CA VAL A 855 -16.30 4.61 29.01
C VAL A 855 -14.97 4.78 29.77
N PRO A 856 -14.48 6.01 30.00
CA PRO A 856 -13.26 6.26 30.77
C PRO A 856 -13.47 5.93 32.26
N ASP A 857 -12.39 5.67 33.00
CA ASP A 857 -12.47 5.33 34.43
C ASP A 857 -12.57 6.59 35.30
N GLY A 858 -13.80 6.99 35.62
CA GLY A 858 -14.06 8.19 36.42
C GLY A 858 -13.73 8.08 37.91
N ARG A 859 -13.21 6.95 38.41
CA ARG A 859 -12.86 6.79 39.84
C ARG A 859 -11.56 7.49 40.24
N ARG A 860 -10.70 7.85 39.27
CA ARG A 860 -9.33 8.31 39.52
C ARG A 860 -9.19 9.80 39.76
N HIS A 861 -9.93 10.62 39.00
CA HIS A 861 -9.80 12.08 39.06
C HIS A 861 -11.13 12.79 38.72
N PRO A 862 -11.45 13.96 39.30
CA PRO A 862 -12.67 14.70 39.00
C PRO A 862 -12.90 14.99 37.51
N THR A 863 -11.84 15.29 36.74
CA THR A 863 -11.94 15.49 35.29
C THR A 863 -12.37 14.21 34.58
N GLN A 864 -11.75 13.07 34.92
CA GLN A 864 -12.15 11.77 34.36
C GLN A 864 -13.58 11.39 34.77
N LYS A 865 -14.02 11.80 35.96
CA LYS A 865 -15.41 11.63 36.39
C LYS A 865 -16.40 12.41 35.54
N LYS A 866 -16.05 13.65 35.15
CA LYS A 866 -16.87 14.46 34.23
C LYS A 866 -16.98 13.79 32.86
N ASP A 867 -15.85 13.28 32.35
CA ASP A 867 -15.81 12.56 31.07
C ASP A 867 -16.65 11.27 31.13
N GLU A 868 -16.50 10.46 32.18
CA GLU A 868 -17.32 9.25 32.40
C GLU A 868 -18.81 9.61 32.40
N ASN A 869 -19.20 10.64 33.16
CA ASN A 869 -20.59 11.07 33.26
C ASN A 869 -21.13 11.54 31.90
N ALA A 870 -20.36 12.30 31.12
CA ALA A 870 -20.76 12.78 29.80
C ALA A 870 -21.03 11.61 28.85
N VAL A 871 -20.10 10.64 28.79
CA VAL A 871 -20.24 9.43 27.97
C VAL A 871 -21.47 8.61 28.39
N VAL A 872 -21.64 8.37 29.70
CA VAL A 872 -22.79 7.63 30.23
C VAL A 872 -24.10 8.32 29.90
N MET A 873 -24.16 9.65 30.00
CA MET A 873 -25.34 10.43 29.63
C MET A 873 -25.67 10.28 28.15
N THR A 874 -24.67 10.34 27.27
CA THR A 874 -24.85 10.07 25.83
C THR A 874 -25.42 8.68 25.58
N GLY A 875 -24.87 7.64 26.23
CA GLY A 875 -25.41 6.27 26.13
C GLY A 875 -26.85 6.16 26.62
N LYS A 876 -27.18 6.81 27.74
CA LYS A 876 -28.55 6.84 28.29
C LYS A 876 -29.53 7.55 27.39
N GLN A 877 -29.16 8.67 26.79
CA GLN A 877 -30.00 9.39 25.83
C GLN A 877 -30.25 8.54 24.58
N ALA A 878 -29.22 7.89 24.02
CA ALA A 878 -29.39 6.96 22.91
C ALA A 878 -30.32 5.79 23.25
N SER A 879 -30.18 5.20 24.45
CA SER A 879 -31.09 4.14 24.94
C SER A 879 -32.51 4.65 25.22
N GLY A 880 -32.65 5.93 25.55
CA GLY A 880 -33.92 6.60 25.85
C GLY A 880 -34.81 6.81 24.64
N VAL A 881 -34.25 6.84 23.42
CA VAL A 881 -35.01 6.89 22.16
C VAL A 881 -35.69 5.53 21.94
N ARG A 882 -36.94 5.40 22.42
CA ARG A 882 -37.71 4.14 22.42
C ARG A 882 -39.06 4.27 21.71
N HIS A 883 -39.46 3.19 21.03
CA HIS A 883 -40.80 3.01 20.49
C HIS A 883 -41.22 1.54 20.66
N LEU A 884 -42.47 1.25 21.04
CA LEU A 884 -42.93 -0.11 21.39
C LEU A 884 -41.99 -0.84 22.40
N ARG A 885 -41.55 -0.12 23.44
CA ARG A 885 -40.64 -0.60 24.51
C ARG A 885 -39.27 -1.11 24.03
N SER A 886 -38.89 -0.86 22.78
CA SER A 886 -37.58 -1.20 22.20
C SER A 886 -36.86 0.07 21.76
N GLY A 887 -35.53 0.08 21.83
CA GLY A 887 -34.66 1.24 21.52
C GLY A 887 -33.32 0.81 20.96
N ALA A 888 -32.28 1.63 21.17
CA ALA A 888 -30.91 1.22 20.92
C ALA A 888 -30.47 0.12 21.89
N GLU A 889 -29.61 -0.76 21.40
CA GLU A 889 -28.88 -1.73 22.21
C GLU A 889 -27.47 -1.21 22.47
N VAL A 890 -27.20 -0.86 23.72
CA VAL A 890 -25.94 -0.26 24.16
C VAL A 890 -25.11 -1.32 24.87
N ILE A 891 -23.89 -1.52 24.41
CA ILE A 891 -22.83 -2.22 25.15
C ILE A 891 -21.82 -1.18 25.62
N ALA A 892 -21.67 -1.06 26.93
CA ALA A 892 -20.63 -0.24 27.55
C ALA A 892 -19.35 -1.06 27.77
N LEU A 893 -18.19 -0.50 27.48
CA LEU A 893 -16.88 -1.08 27.70
C LEU A 893 -16.03 -0.10 28.52
N GLY A 894 -15.53 -0.52 29.68
CA GLY A 894 -14.70 0.35 30.52
C GLY A 894 -14.21 -0.35 31.78
N HIS A 895 -13.47 0.38 32.61
CA HIS A 895 -12.77 -0.20 33.77
C HIS A 895 -13.53 -0.06 35.10
N ASN A 896 -14.49 0.85 35.18
CA ASN A 896 -15.28 1.06 36.39
C ASN A 896 -16.41 0.01 36.49
N PRO A 897 -16.44 -0.88 37.49
CA PRO A 897 -17.49 -1.89 37.64
C PRO A 897 -18.91 -1.30 37.73
N ALA A 898 -19.04 -0.04 38.15
CA ALA A 898 -20.32 0.65 38.22
C ALA A 898 -21.06 0.68 36.87
N ILE A 899 -20.35 0.59 35.73
CA ILE A 899 -20.97 0.62 34.40
C ILE A 899 -21.95 -0.55 34.18
N ALA A 900 -21.75 -1.68 34.86
CA ALA A 900 -22.64 -2.84 34.79
C ALA A 900 -24.03 -2.58 35.40
N HIS A 901 -24.15 -1.57 36.27
CA HIS A 901 -25.38 -1.22 36.96
C HIS A 901 -26.09 0.01 36.36
N LEU A 902 -25.60 0.54 35.22
CA LEU A 902 -26.15 1.74 34.59
C LEU A 902 -27.41 1.51 33.74
N GLY A 903 -27.90 0.27 33.68
CA GLY A 903 -29.12 -0.08 32.92
C GLY A 903 -28.93 -0.20 31.41
N PHE A 904 -27.69 -0.35 30.94
CA PHE A 904 -27.38 -0.74 29.56
C PHE A 904 -27.67 -2.23 29.32
N GLN A 905 -27.80 -2.64 28.07
CA GLN A 905 -28.13 -4.03 27.72
C GLN A 905 -27.02 -5.01 28.09
N ASN A 906 -25.76 -4.59 27.95
CA ASN A 906 -24.62 -5.34 28.45
C ASN A 906 -23.48 -4.38 28.83
N ALA A 907 -22.58 -4.86 29.67
CA ALA A 907 -21.38 -4.14 30.05
C ALA A 907 -20.19 -5.10 30.09
N ILE A 908 -19.09 -4.69 29.47
CA ILE A 908 -17.81 -5.40 29.52
C ILE A 908 -16.91 -4.59 30.46
N VAL A 909 -16.71 -5.12 31.67
CA VAL A 909 -15.84 -4.50 32.67
C VAL A 909 -14.43 -5.06 32.50
N LEU A 910 -13.49 -4.18 32.17
CA LEU A 910 -12.06 -4.48 32.13
C LEU A 910 -11.49 -4.34 33.54
N THR A 911 -10.69 -5.31 33.98
CA THR A 911 -10.05 -5.24 35.29
C THR A 911 -9.09 -4.04 35.36
N SER A 912 -9.03 -3.38 36.50
CA SER A 912 -8.09 -2.27 36.75
C SER A 912 -7.61 -2.35 38.19
N ASP A 913 -6.29 -2.31 38.39
CA ASP A 913 -5.70 -2.27 39.72
C ASP A 913 -5.81 -0.87 40.30
N LEU A 914 -6.75 -0.70 41.25
CA LEU A 914 -6.90 0.52 42.05
C LEU A 914 -5.76 0.73 43.05
N SER A 915 -4.94 -0.30 43.32
CA SER A 915 -3.93 -0.35 44.38
C SER A 915 -2.64 0.43 44.08
N THR A 916 -2.39 0.79 42.83
CA THR A 916 -1.23 1.62 42.45
C THR A 916 -1.57 3.11 42.63
N ALA A 917 -1.84 3.54 43.86
CA ALA A 917 -1.76 4.97 44.18
C ALA A 917 -0.29 5.32 44.40
N LEU A 918 0.16 6.50 43.96
CA LEU A 918 1.49 7.02 44.32
C LEU A 918 1.66 6.92 45.85
N PRO A 919 2.80 6.43 46.37
CA PRO A 919 3.05 6.41 47.81
C PRO A 919 2.83 7.82 48.39
N GLY A 920 2.15 7.87 49.54
CA GLY A 920 1.49 9.06 50.11
C GLY A 920 2.38 10.26 50.46
N ASP A 921 3.68 10.23 50.17
CA ASP A 921 4.64 11.28 50.52
C ASP A 921 4.76 12.39 49.45
N CYS A 922 4.23 12.19 48.23
CA CYS A 922 4.35 13.18 47.14
C CYS A 922 3.28 14.30 47.16
N VAL A 923 2.33 14.30 48.10
CA VAL A 923 1.16 15.20 48.10
C VAL A 923 1.45 16.56 48.78
N ALA A 924 2.66 16.80 49.27
CA ALA A 924 2.94 17.89 50.21
C ALA A 924 3.23 19.30 49.62
N SER A 925 3.13 19.56 48.31
CA SER A 925 3.26 20.93 47.76
C SER A 925 2.06 21.33 46.90
N ALA A 926 1.25 22.28 47.38
CA ALA A 926 -0.07 22.61 46.85
C ALA A 926 -0.01 23.71 45.78
N ALA A 927 0.03 23.31 44.50
CA ALA A 927 -0.42 24.02 43.29
C ALA A 927 0.05 23.22 42.05
N LYS A 928 1.38 23.00 41.93
CA LYS A 928 1.99 22.15 40.89
C LYS A 928 1.59 20.67 41.01
N SER A 929 1.24 20.19 42.21
CA SER A 929 0.77 18.81 42.42
C SER A 929 -0.57 18.52 41.75
N SER A 930 -1.43 19.53 41.55
CA SER A 930 -2.75 19.33 40.92
C SER A 930 -2.64 19.23 39.39
N GLU A 931 -1.79 20.02 38.76
CA GLU A 931 -1.60 19.99 37.29
C GLU A 931 -0.84 18.73 36.85
N ALA A 932 0.20 18.35 37.59
CA ALA A 932 0.93 17.10 37.35
C ALA A 932 0.01 15.87 37.48
N GLN A 933 -0.89 15.86 38.47
CA GLN A 933 -1.87 14.78 38.63
C GLN A 933 -2.89 14.73 37.47
N VAL A 934 -3.32 15.89 36.96
CA VAL A 934 -4.19 15.97 35.78
C VAL A 934 -3.47 15.41 34.55
N ALA A 935 -2.23 15.83 34.31
CA ALA A 935 -1.42 15.35 33.20
C ALA A 935 -1.16 13.83 33.29
N LEU A 936 -0.88 13.32 34.49
CA LEU A 936 -0.69 11.89 34.74
C LEU A 936 -1.93 11.09 34.35
N GLU A 937 -3.11 11.51 34.82
CA GLU A 937 -4.36 10.81 34.55
C GLU A 937 -4.84 10.96 33.09
N GLN A 938 -4.45 12.04 32.41
CA GLN A 938 -4.65 12.20 30.97
C GLN A 938 -3.79 11.21 30.18
N LEU A 939 -2.47 11.13 30.48
CA LEU A 939 -1.58 10.18 29.83
C LEU A 939 -1.94 8.72 30.17
N ARG A 940 -2.42 8.46 31.40
CA ARG A 940 -2.94 7.16 31.77
C ARG A 940 -4.11 6.74 30.87
N GLU A 941 -5.07 7.65 30.71
CA GLU A 941 -6.25 7.40 29.89
C GLU A 941 -5.87 7.22 28.42
N SER A 942 -5.05 8.10 27.85
CA SER A 942 -4.69 8.07 26.43
C SER A 942 -3.78 6.90 26.06
N ARG A 943 -2.76 6.59 26.89
CA ARG A 943 -1.74 5.57 26.58
C ARG A 943 -2.08 4.17 27.07
N PHE A 944 -2.98 4.00 28.03
CA PHE A 944 -3.24 2.68 28.63
C PHE A 944 -4.72 2.32 28.59
N ASN A 945 -5.61 3.07 29.24
CA ASN A 945 -7.02 2.67 29.35
C ASN A 945 -7.74 2.66 27.98
N ALA A 946 -7.59 3.72 27.19
CA ALA A 946 -8.16 3.80 25.85
C ALA A 946 -7.55 2.75 24.92
N PHE A 947 -6.28 2.43 25.11
CA PHE A 947 -5.59 1.38 24.37
C PHE A 947 -6.13 -0.02 24.71
N GLU A 948 -6.39 -0.32 25.99
CA GLU A 948 -7.08 -1.55 26.38
C GLU A 948 -8.49 -1.65 25.77
N ARG A 949 -9.25 -0.55 25.74
CA ARG A 949 -10.56 -0.50 25.08
C ARG A 949 -10.45 -0.76 23.58
N LEU A 950 -9.44 -0.22 22.92
CA LEU A 950 -9.17 -0.49 21.51
C LEU A 950 -8.89 -1.98 21.25
N ILE A 951 -8.02 -2.61 22.04
CA ILE A 951 -7.69 -4.05 21.91
C ILE A 951 -8.93 -4.91 22.17
N ALA A 952 -9.69 -4.62 23.22
CA ALA A 952 -10.94 -5.31 23.52
C ALA A 952 -11.96 -5.14 22.38
N GLY A 953 -12.05 -3.94 21.80
CA GLY A 953 -12.84 -3.64 20.61
C GLY A 953 -12.42 -4.48 19.39
N TYR A 954 -11.11 -4.63 19.14
CA TYR A 954 -10.61 -5.49 18.07
C TYR A 954 -11.06 -6.95 18.22
N THR A 955 -10.90 -7.52 19.41
CA THR A 955 -11.36 -8.88 19.73
C THR A 955 -12.88 -9.01 19.60
N PHE A 956 -13.63 -8.04 20.12
CA PHE A 956 -15.10 -8.01 20.06
C PHE A 956 -15.60 -8.04 18.62
N PHE A 957 -15.12 -7.11 17.79
CA PHE A 957 -15.60 -6.97 16.42
C PHE A 957 -15.05 -8.06 15.48
N TRP A 958 -13.88 -8.61 15.77
CA TRP A 958 -13.43 -9.83 15.10
C TRP A 958 -14.40 -10.99 15.36
N ALA A 959 -14.77 -11.25 16.62
CA ALA A 959 -15.69 -12.32 16.96
C ALA A 959 -17.06 -12.14 16.27
N LEU A 960 -17.53 -10.89 16.21
CA LEU A 960 -18.72 -10.48 15.45
C LEU A 960 -18.60 -10.85 13.96
N ALA A 961 -17.58 -10.32 13.29
CA ALA A 961 -17.38 -10.49 11.85
C ALA A 961 -17.07 -11.94 11.45
N LYS A 962 -16.28 -12.66 12.26
CA LYS A 962 -15.98 -14.08 12.07
C LYS A 962 -17.25 -14.91 12.06
N ARG A 963 -18.16 -14.66 13.01
CA ARG A 963 -19.44 -15.37 13.07
C ARG A 963 -20.30 -15.09 11.85
N VAL A 964 -20.43 -13.82 11.44
CA VAL A 964 -21.21 -13.44 10.24
C VAL A 964 -20.61 -14.02 8.96
N SER A 965 -19.31 -13.86 8.75
CA SER A 965 -18.60 -14.34 7.55
C SER A 965 -18.50 -15.86 7.45
N SER A 966 -18.74 -16.58 8.54
CA SER A 966 -18.74 -18.06 8.55
C SER A 966 -20.09 -18.68 8.16
N LEU A 967 -21.15 -17.87 8.00
CA LEU A 967 -22.49 -18.37 7.69
C LEU A 967 -22.49 -19.14 6.34
N PRO A 968 -23.04 -20.36 6.29
CA PRO A 968 -23.14 -21.14 5.05
C PRO A 968 -23.77 -20.34 3.92
N PHE A 969 -23.29 -20.54 2.68
CA PHE A 969 -23.75 -19.85 1.45
C PHE A 969 -23.50 -18.33 1.38
N LEU A 970 -23.17 -17.66 2.49
CA LEU A 970 -22.78 -16.25 2.54
C LEU A 970 -21.34 -16.04 3.01
N ARG A 971 -20.47 -17.04 2.82
CA ARG A 971 -19.07 -16.98 3.24
C ARG A 971 -18.31 -15.91 2.47
N TYR A 972 -17.52 -15.11 3.18
CA TYR A 972 -16.62 -14.13 2.59
C TYR A 972 -15.33 -13.99 3.42
N GLN A 973 -14.29 -13.42 2.80
CA GLN A 973 -13.02 -13.12 3.49
C GLN A 973 -13.17 -11.81 4.25
N HIS A 974 -13.42 -11.85 5.55
CA HIS A 974 -13.58 -10.63 6.37
C HIS A 974 -12.27 -9.87 6.59
N TRP A 975 -11.12 -10.44 6.23
CA TRP A 975 -9.81 -9.79 6.35
C TRP A 975 -9.38 -9.03 5.09
N LYS A 976 -10.25 -8.95 4.06
CA LYS A 976 -10.04 -8.20 2.81
C LYS A 976 -11.19 -7.25 2.52
N SER A 977 -10.92 -6.21 1.73
CA SER A 977 -11.94 -5.30 1.20
C SER A 977 -12.17 -5.39 -0.31
N GLN A 978 -13.12 -4.61 -0.83
CA GLN A 978 -13.38 -4.53 -2.28
C GLN A 978 -12.30 -3.74 -3.00
N SER A 979 -11.87 -2.62 -2.43
CA SER A 979 -10.74 -1.84 -2.95
C SER A 979 -9.43 -2.58 -2.75
N ARG A 980 -9.36 -3.43 -1.71
CA ARG A 980 -8.16 -4.16 -1.28
C ARG A 980 -6.97 -3.25 -0.98
N THR A 981 -7.24 -1.98 -0.76
CA THR A 981 -6.22 -0.94 -0.65
C THR A 981 -5.84 -0.79 0.81
N ARG A 982 -4.85 -1.55 1.28
CA ARG A 982 -4.23 -1.26 2.58
C ARG A 982 -3.23 -0.11 2.48
N ILE A 983 -2.57 0.00 1.34
CA ILE A 983 -1.58 1.04 1.03
C ILE A 983 -2.22 1.97 0.01
N MET A 984 -2.36 3.24 0.36
CA MET A 984 -2.93 4.22 -0.57
C MET A 984 -1.97 4.41 -1.75
N THR A 985 -2.40 4.00 -2.96
CA THR A 985 -1.55 3.94 -4.17
C THR A 985 -1.65 5.15 -5.07
N THR A 986 -2.61 6.05 -4.84
CA THR A 986 -2.81 7.27 -5.64
C THR A 986 -3.06 8.45 -4.70
N ALA A 987 -2.47 9.60 -5.01
CA ALA A 987 -2.86 10.85 -4.36
C ALA A 987 -4.19 11.36 -4.94
N ALA A 988 -4.87 12.26 -4.22
CA ALA A 988 -5.67 13.29 -4.88
C ALA A 988 -4.76 14.03 -5.88
N PRO A 989 -5.24 14.50 -7.05
CA PRO A 989 -4.40 14.85 -8.21
C PRO A 989 -3.35 15.90 -7.84
N ILE A 990 -2.14 15.44 -7.55
CA ILE A 990 -0.94 16.25 -7.35
C ILE A 990 0.08 15.62 -8.28
N ALA A 991 0.13 16.12 -9.52
CA ALA A 991 1.18 15.77 -10.46
C ALA A 991 2.52 16.22 -9.87
N HIS A 992 3.53 15.36 -9.97
CA HIS A 992 4.85 15.52 -9.38
C HIS A 992 5.67 16.66 -10.02
N THR A 993 5.19 17.23 -11.13
CA THR A 993 5.81 18.31 -11.90
C THR A 993 6.06 19.60 -11.12
N ALA A 994 5.51 19.74 -9.90
CA ALA A 994 5.76 20.89 -9.04
C ALA A 994 7.07 20.84 -8.22
N PHE A 995 7.62 19.65 -7.91
CA PHE A 995 8.77 19.58 -6.98
C PHE A 995 10.13 19.79 -7.64
N ASP A 996 10.29 19.49 -8.93
CA ASP A 996 11.51 19.82 -9.69
C ASP A 996 11.71 21.37 -9.76
N SER A 997 10.64 22.16 -9.58
CA SER A 997 10.73 23.64 -9.50
C SER A 997 11.22 24.19 -8.15
N LEU A 998 11.30 23.35 -7.11
CA LEU A 998 11.85 23.69 -5.79
C LEU A 998 13.33 23.30 -5.65
N SER A 999 13.88 22.51 -6.56
CA SER A 999 15.33 22.25 -6.66
C SER A 999 16.05 23.28 -7.54
N ASP A 1000 15.34 23.92 -8.48
CA ASP A 1000 15.88 24.92 -9.42
C ASP A 1000 15.68 26.38 -8.96
N LYS A 1001 15.11 26.60 -7.78
CA LYS A 1001 15.02 27.91 -7.10
C LYS A 1001 15.68 27.82 -5.74
#